data_AF-A0A098E794-F1
#
_entry.id   AF-A0A098E794-F1
#
_cell.length_a   1.000
_cell.length_b   1.000
_cell.length_c   1.000
_cell.angle_alpha   90.00
_cell.angle_beta   90.00
_cell.angle_gamma   90.00
#
_symmetry.space_group_name_H-M   'P 1'
#
loop_
_entity.id
_entity.type
_entity.pdbx_description
1 polymer ?
#
loop_
_entity_poly.entity_id
_entity_poly.type
_entity_poly.pdbx_seq_one_letter_code
_entity_poly.pdbx_strand_id
1 'polypeptide(L)'
;MFLINNNHNFIWFLMMKFQHKSYKSGIFCIFCICIICIITIALISNVQAISISPTAFSLEILFDQPKSKVSSFSESYSVLVINNANVTVTLNATGIDCKGIIASMSPVTISPLQNATIGIDFDVPSSFNESKHICKVKIFGTGISDTILTATITVIYPSPQLQVTWDNDLRKVKSGEKYTRKVIVEEIMGYKPAKLVTVEIKPLEGDACYVTVNPSQISFQKIDPGARDNKTITIDVPEKNLVPGNYSLNTRGKATNNRPDDNTDHLIIYEIPYPVMRISGNIDFESLTFSEGKNTAEKSLSIEEIGGYTPIEGVAIEKISMDEGWITLPAIDYVKAGSQENFTFRISLPEDAELGKREWKFKIRTTYAGSSEFSTSALVYFPSLDESIAEAKNMPKSEISENLILMLESAKTSTEKQNLMDLARVMYICSASKTFISEISAMKNAADTGEKLSHISTIKRSINKIEKDKKLITAGDLQDKATKILNYARGIEKSEIDTEIENIRKNMEIYKEKDYKQCAVLSKKIGEIYGKELPEQKMCEEKYILAITNATKLKDDEEKVRTEIDENTYGVGTGRIILNPFAYDYVVARYDENEKIYENLIKIYDVAGETGEAKIYEKKLDNLNSEKGIVGAFFMIYGAIVILILIGIVARIFIGWTQYKRDEEEKMLGDVVYG
;
A
#
# COMPACT_ATOMS: atom_id res chain seq x y z
N MET A 1 -38.24 69.24 -34.64
CA MET A 1 -37.42 69.70 -35.78
C MET A 1 -38.07 69.12 -37.04
N PHE A 2 -38.80 69.86 -37.90
CA PHE A 2 -38.33 70.94 -38.80
C PHE A 2 -37.09 70.48 -39.60
N LEU A 3 -36.98 70.39 -40.94
CA LEU A 3 -37.80 70.67 -42.16
C LEU A 3 -37.30 69.69 -43.29
N ILE A 4 -37.75 69.61 -44.57
CA ILE A 4 -38.72 70.35 -45.41
C ILE A 4 -39.30 69.46 -46.56
N ASN A 5 -40.52 69.79 -47.02
CA ASN A 5 -41.08 69.81 -48.39
C ASN A 5 -40.24 69.23 -49.57
N ASN A 6 -40.79 68.46 -50.53
CA ASN A 6 -41.68 69.01 -51.56
C ASN A 6 -42.50 67.94 -52.31
N ASN A 7 -43.71 68.32 -52.71
CA ASN A 7 -44.67 67.57 -53.53
C ASN A 7 -44.67 68.09 -54.99
N HIS A 8 -45.54 67.54 -55.85
CA HIS A 8 -45.77 67.81 -57.31
C HIS A 8 -45.06 66.82 -58.26
N ASN A 9 -45.63 66.28 -59.34
CA ASN A 9 -46.91 66.46 -60.06
C ASN A 9 -47.11 65.24 -61.04
N PHE A 10 -48.23 64.91 -61.71
CA PHE A 10 -49.58 65.50 -61.88
C PHE A 10 -50.59 64.41 -62.38
N ILE A 11 -51.74 64.18 -61.73
CA ILE A 11 -52.91 63.49 -62.35
C ILE A 11 -54.21 64.08 -61.78
N TRP A 12 -54.90 64.95 -62.52
CA TRP A 12 -56.36 65.20 -62.42
C TRP A 12 -56.80 66.18 -63.54
N PHE A 13 -57.26 65.67 -64.69
CA PHE A 13 -58.12 66.44 -65.61
C PHE A 13 -58.80 65.55 -66.67
N LEU A 14 -60.02 65.08 -66.42
CA LEU A 14 -61.00 64.80 -67.50
C LEU A 14 -62.44 64.69 -66.97
N MET A 15 -63.07 65.81 -66.61
CA MET A 15 -64.54 65.87 -66.55
C MET A 15 -65.08 66.34 -67.90
N MET A 16 -65.48 65.40 -68.75
CA MET A 16 -66.23 65.71 -69.97
C MET A 16 -67.72 65.50 -69.72
N LYS A 17 -68.51 66.58 -69.77
CA LYS A 17 -69.98 66.50 -69.82
C LYS A 17 -70.39 65.82 -71.12
N PHE A 18 -71.18 64.75 -71.06
CA PHE A 18 -72.13 64.43 -72.12
C PHE A 18 -73.45 63.92 -71.52
N GLN A 19 -74.52 64.68 -71.75
CA GLN A 19 -75.88 64.22 -71.50
C GLN A 19 -76.50 63.66 -72.79
N HIS A 20 -77.31 62.62 -72.58
CA HIS A 20 -78.43 62.17 -73.41
C HIS A 20 -78.22 61.58 -74.82
N LYS A 21 -78.96 60.47 -75.02
CA LYS A 21 -79.34 59.77 -76.26
C LYS A 21 -78.26 58.92 -76.97
N SER A 22 -78.23 57.63 -76.63
CA SER A 22 -78.99 56.63 -77.42
C SER A 22 -79.13 55.29 -76.67
N TYR A 23 -80.16 54.51 -76.99
CA TYR A 23 -80.42 53.19 -76.41
C TYR A 23 -79.62 52.08 -77.14
N LYS A 24 -79.40 50.94 -76.46
CA LYS A 24 -78.83 49.66 -76.94
C LYS A 24 -77.29 49.57 -77.12
N SER A 25 -76.54 49.41 -76.02
CA SER A 25 -75.25 48.66 -76.02
C SER A 25 -74.80 48.16 -74.61
N GLY A 26 -75.74 47.83 -73.71
CA GLY A 26 -75.42 47.55 -72.30
C GLY A 26 -74.96 46.12 -71.97
N ILE A 27 -75.20 45.15 -72.85
CA ILE A 27 -75.01 43.72 -72.56
C ILE A 27 -73.65 43.20 -73.07
N PHE A 28 -73.01 43.89 -74.03
CA PHE A 28 -71.76 43.44 -74.65
C PHE A 28 -70.51 43.68 -73.77
N CYS A 29 -70.49 44.75 -72.96
CA CYS A 29 -69.33 45.06 -72.11
C CYS A 29 -69.13 44.09 -70.94
N ILE A 30 -70.21 43.56 -70.34
CA ILE A 30 -70.10 42.61 -69.23
C ILE A 30 -69.53 41.27 -69.71
N PHE A 31 -69.94 40.82 -70.90
CA PHE A 31 -69.41 39.59 -71.50
C PHE A 31 -67.91 39.69 -71.83
N CYS A 32 -67.46 40.84 -72.35
CA CYS A 32 -66.03 41.07 -72.59
C CYS A 32 -65.19 41.10 -71.30
N ILE A 33 -65.68 41.68 -70.21
CA ILE A 33 -64.94 41.71 -68.94
C ILE A 33 -64.83 40.30 -68.34
N CYS A 34 -65.91 39.52 -68.34
CA CYS A 34 -65.85 38.13 -67.86
C CYS A 34 -64.93 37.25 -68.74
N ILE A 35 -64.95 37.41 -70.06
CA ILE A 35 -64.04 36.67 -70.96
C ILE A 35 -62.58 37.11 -70.74
N ILE A 36 -62.30 38.40 -70.56
CA ILE A 36 -60.93 38.88 -70.26
C ILE A 36 -60.45 38.39 -68.89
N CYS A 37 -61.32 38.30 -67.88
CA CYS A 37 -60.98 37.69 -66.58
C CYS A 37 -60.75 36.18 -66.68
N ILE A 38 -61.56 35.44 -67.44
CA ILE A 38 -61.37 33.99 -67.63
C ILE A 38 -60.11 33.71 -68.45
N ILE A 39 -59.82 34.50 -69.49
CA ILE A 39 -58.60 34.39 -70.30
C ILE A 39 -57.36 34.79 -69.50
N THR A 40 -57.41 35.82 -68.65
CA THR A 40 -56.26 36.15 -67.77
C THR A 40 -56.06 35.10 -66.68
N ILE A 41 -57.12 34.53 -66.08
CA ILE A 41 -56.98 33.43 -65.12
C ILE A 41 -56.43 32.15 -65.80
N ALA A 42 -56.83 31.85 -67.04
CA ALA A 42 -56.33 30.70 -67.81
C ALA A 42 -54.91 30.90 -68.40
N LEU A 43 -54.43 32.14 -68.56
CA LEU A 43 -53.08 32.46 -69.04
C LEU A 43 -52.06 32.71 -67.92
N ILE A 44 -52.51 32.81 -66.65
CA ILE A 44 -51.62 33.00 -65.49
C ILE A 44 -51.26 31.67 -64.81
N SER A 45 -51.91 30.55 -65.17
CA SER A 45 -51.50 29.22 -64.76
C SER A 45 -50.21 28.76 -65.46
N ASN A 46 -49.08 29.33 -65.05
CA ASN A 46 -47.77 28.70 -65.14
C ASN A 46 -47.82 27.41 -64.30
N VAL A 47 -48.33 26.33 -64.90
CA VAL A 47 -48.25 24.99 -64.30
C VAL A 47 -46.77 24.64 -64.20
N GLN A 48 -46.24 24.69 -62.98
CA GLN A 48 -44.89 24.20 -62.71
C GLN A 48 -44.86 22.72 -63.11
N ALA A 49 -44.08 22.40 -64.14
CA ALA A 49 -43.97 21.05 -64.70
C ALA A 49 -43.54 20.01 -63.65
N ILE A 50 -42.92 20.47 -62.56
CA ILE A 50 -42.46 19.65 -61.44
C ILE A 50 -42.84 20.31 -60.11
N SER A 51 -43.19 19.50 -59.12
CA SER A 51 -43.21 19.88 -57.71
C SER A 51 -42.21 19.04 -56.89
N ILE A 52 -41.56 19.68 -55.92
CA ILE A 52 -40.53 19.07 -55.05
C ILE A 52 -40.99 19.22 -53.60
N SER A 53 -40.86 18.16 -52.80
CA SER A 53 -41.22 18.16 -51.39
C SER A 53 -40.19 17.36 -50.55
N PRO A 54 -39.63 17.93 -49.46
CA PRO A 54 -39.78 19.32 -49.02
C PRO A 54 -38.98 20.32 -49.87
N THR A 55 -39.30 21.62 -49.79
CA THR A 55 -38.55 22.72 -50.44
C THR A 55 -37.42 23.30 -49.57
N ALA A 56 -37.38 22.94 -48.30
CA ALA A 56 -36.26 23.20 -47.39
C ALA A 56 -36.10 22.07 -46.39
N PHE A 57 -34.86 21.77 -45.99
CA PHE A 57 -34.53 20.72 -45.02
C PHE A 57 -33.27 21.06 -44.23
N SER A 58 -32.98 20.27 -43.20
CA SER A 58 -31.75 20.34 -42.41
C SER A 58 -30.99 19.02 -42.53
N LEU A 59 -29.67 19.09 -42.63
CA LEU A 59 -28.75 17.95 -42.69
C LEU A 59 -27.62 18.19 -41.69
N GLU A 60 -27.22 17.16 -40.95
CA GLU A 60 -26.05 17.21 -40.07
C GLU A 60 -24.97 16.31 -40.68
N ILE A 61 -23.74 16.81 -40.76
CA ILE A 61 -22.60 16.07 -41.31
C ILE A 61 -21.56 15.96 -40.20
N LEU A 62 -21.33 14.72 -39.76
CA LEU A 62 -20.47 14.39 -38.64
C LEU A 62 -19.05 14.08 -39.12
N PHE A 63 -18.05 14.75 -38.55
CA PHE A 63 -16.65 14.49 -38.89
C PHE A 63 -16.09 13.35 -38.03
N ASP A 64 -16.55 12.12 -38.29
CA ASP A 64 -16.30 10.94 -37.44
C ASP A 64 -14.88 10.34 -37.56
N GLN A 65 -14.07 10.79 -38.53
CA GLN A 65 -12.73 10.28 -38.81
C GLN A 65 -11.64 11.35 -38.71
N PRO A 66 -10.40 10.97 -38.31
CA PRO A 66 -9.26 11.89 -38.26
C PRO A 66 -9.03 12.69 -39.55
N LYS A 67 -8.74 13.99 -39.39
CA LYS A 67 -8.51 14.94 -40.48
C LYS A 67 -7.38 14.55 -41.44
N SER A 68 -6.45 13.71 -40.97
CA SER A 68 -5.33 13.17 -41.75
C SER A 68 -5.71 11.96 -42.63
N LYS A 69 -6.87 11.33 -42.42
CA LYS A 69 -7.31 10.11 -43.12
C LYS A 69 -8.32 10.35 -44.24
N VAL A 70 -9.09 11.44 -44.18
CA VAL A 70 -10.14 11.76 -45.15
C VAL A 70 -10.02 13.18 -45.68
N SER A 71 -10.21 13.34 -47.00
CA SER A 71 -10.21 14.65 -47.67
C SER A 71 -11.55 15.39 -47.53
N SER A 72 -12.64 14.65 -47.38
CA SER A 72 -14.00 15.17 -47.29
C SER A 72 -14.96 14.13 -46.66
N PHE A 73 -16.15 14.62 -46.28
CA PHE A 73 -17.25 13.84 -45.73
C PHE A 73 -18.48 14.07 -46.61
N SER A 74 -19.09 12.98 -47.07
CA SER A 74 -20.25 13.03 -47.96
C SER A 74 -21.50 12.49 -47.27
N GLU A 75 -22.61 13.21 -47.37
CA GLU A 75 -23.94 12.77 -46.89
C GLU A 75 -25.00 13.02 -47.96
N SER A 76 -26.00 12.13 -48.04
CA SER A 76 -27.00 12.15 -49.12
C SER A 76 -28.40 12.40 -48.58
N TYR A 77 -29.09 13.45 -49.06
CA TYR A 77 -30.48 13.71 -48.70
C TYR A 77 -31.45 13.35 -49.83
N SER A 78 -32.49 12.59 -49.49
CA SER A 78 -33.53 12.14 -50.41
C SER A 78 -34.72 13.10 -50.47
N VAL A 79 -35.06 13.57 -51.68
CA VAL A 79 -36.17 14.50 -51.93
C VAL A 79 -37.21 13.85 -52.84
N LEU A 80 -38.50 14.02 -52.55
CA LEU A 80 -39.56 13.54 -53.43
C LEU A 80 -39.81 14.57 -54.54
N VAL A 81 -39.80 14.09 -55.79
CA VAL A 81 -40.06 14.91 -56.97
C VAL A 81 -41.23 14.31 -57.74
N ILE A 82 -42.22 15.13 -58.08
CA ILE A 82 -43.40 14.75 -58.84
C ILE A 82 -43.35 15.45 -60.20
N ASN A 83 -43.36 14.67 -61.28
CA ASN A 83 -43.48 15.18 -62.64
C ASN A 83 -44.96 15.40 -62.97
N ASN A 84 -45.41 16.66 -62.89
CA ASN A 84 -46.78 17.04 -63.21
C ASN A 84 -47.01 17.24 -64.72
N ALA A 85 -45.97 17.13 -65.54
CA ALA A 85 -46.06 17.26 -66.99
C ALA A 85 -46.37 15.92 -67.67
N ASN A 86 -47.02 15.99 -68.83
CA ASN A 86 -47.30 14.83 -69.68
C ASN A 86 -46.11 14.46 -70.60
N VAL A 87 -44.88 14.75 -70.17
CA VAL A 87 -43.63 14.45 -70.89
C VAL A 87 -42.58 13.92 -69.92
N THR A 88 -41.67 13.08 -70.40
CA THR A 88 -40.53 12.59 -69.63
C THR A 88 -39.55 13.73 -69.36
N VAL A 89 -39.10 13.88 -68.11
CA VAL A 89 -38.09 14.89 -67.72
C VAL A 89 -36.83 14.20 -67.23
N THR A 90 -35.66 14.70 -67.62
CA THR A 90 -34.37 14.35 -67.00
C THR A 90 -33.89 15.51 -66.14
N LEU A 91 -33.53 15.21 -64.89
CA LEU A 91 -33.14 16.14 -63.84
C LEU A 91 -31.68 16.01 -63.47
N ASN A 92 -31.03 17.16 -63.30
CA ASN A 92 -29.72 17.33 -62.68
C ASN A 92 -29.85 18.28 -61.48
N ALA A 93 -28.97 18.16 -60.49
CA ALA A 93 -28.87 19.10 -59.37
C ALA A 93 -27.44 19.60 -59.18
N THR A 94 -27.29 20.88 -58.84
CA THR A 94 -25.98 21.52 -58.60
C THR A 94 -26.08 22.59 -57.51
N GLY A 95 -25.11 22.63 -56.61
CA GLY A 95 -24.97 23.68 -55.60
C GLY A 95 -24.57 25.03 -56.23
N ILE A 96 -25.39 26.07 -56.01
CA ILE A 96 -25.15 27.41 -56.58
C ILE A 96 -24.76 28.48 -55.55
N ASP A 97 -25.05 28.24 -54.27
CA ASP A 97 -24.73 29.13 -53.14
C ASP A 97 -24.53 28.25 -51.90
N CYS A 98 -23.40 27.52 -51.87
CA CYS A 98 -23.09 26.49 -50.86
C CYS A 98 -21.73 26.70 -50.16
N LYS A 99 -21.09 27.86 -50.39
CA LYS A 99 -19.91 28.37 -49.66
C LYS A 99 -18.73 27.39 -49.53
N GLY A 100 -18.52 26.50 -50.50
CA GLY A 100 -17.43 25.51 -50.52
C GLY A 100 -17.86 24.06 -50.28
N ILE A 101 -19.14 23.82 -49.95
CA ILE A 101 -19.75 22.49 -49.97
C ILE A 101 -20.16 22.17 -51.41
N ILE A 102 -19.81 20.97 -51.89
CA ILE A 102 -20.18 20.50 -53.23
C ILE A 102 -21.50 19.73 -53.11
N ALA A 103 -22.58 20.33 -53.61
CA ALA A 103 -23.87 19.65 -53.74
C ALA A 103 -24.07 19.17 -55.18
N SER A 104 -24.32 17.89 -55.38
CA SER A 104 -24.47 17.28 -56.71
C SER A 104 -25.48 16.13 -56.72
N MET A 105 -25.90 15.72 -57.90
CA MET A 105 -26.82 14.61 -58.10
C MET A 105 -26.57 13.96 -59.46
N SER A 106 -26.58 12.63 -59.51
CA SER A 106 -26.54 11.89 -60.78
C SER A 106 -27.83 12.11 -61.59
N PRO A 107 -27.79 12.19 -62.94
CA PRO A 107 -28.99 12.47 -63.74
C PRO A 107 -30.14 11.47 -63.50
N VAL A 108 -31.32 11.94 -63.12
CA VAL A 108 -32.51 11.11 -62.89
C VAL A 108 -33.60 11.41 -63.92
N THR A 109 -34.14 10.38 -64.56
CA THR A 109 -35.23 10.52 -65.54
C THR A 109 -36.57 10.09 -64.93
N ILE A 110 -37.58 10.96 -64.97
CA ILE A 110 -38.92 10.73 -64.42
C ILE A 110 -39.94 10.70 -65.56
N SER A 111 -40.69 9.59 -65.67
CA SER A 111 -41.77 9.41 -66.64
C SER A 111 -42.93 10.41 -66.43
N PRO A 112 -43.80 10.63 -67.45
CA PRO A 112 -44.96 11.50 -67.33
C PRO A 112 -45.87 11.11 -66.16
N LEU A 113 -46.34 12.10 -65.39
CA LEU A 113 -47.30 11.92 -64.28
C LEU A 113 -46.85 10.90 -63.20
N GLN A 114 -45.53 10.66 -63.09
CA GLN A 114 -44.92 9.80 -62.06
C GLN A 114 -44.17 10.64 -61.02
N ASN A 115 -43.87 10.02 -59.88
CA ASN A 115 -42.95 10.55 -58.90
C ASN A 115 -41.66 9.72 -58.85
N ALA A 116 -40.59 10.32 -58.33
CA ALA A 116 -39.34 9.66 -58.03
C ALA A 116 -38.69 10.31 -56.81
N THR A 117 -37.96 9.52 -56.03
CA THR A 117 -37.08 10.03 -54.99
C THR A 117 -35.70 10.26 -55.59
N ILE A 118 -35.18 11.48 -55.48
CA ILE A 118 -33.81 11.83 -55.91
C ILE A 118 -32.91 11.97 -54.69
N GLY A 119 -31.71 11.39 -54.75
CA GLY A 119 -30.66 11.59 -53.73
C GLY A 119 -29.74 12.73 -54.15
N ILE A 120 -29.56 13.73 -53.30
CA ILE A 120 -28.61 14.82 -53.50
C ILE A 120 -27.44 14.62 -52.53
N ASP A 121 -26.25 14.47 -53.09
CA ASP A 121 -25.01 14.22 -52.35
C ASP A 121 -24.35 15.55 -52.00
N PHE A 122 -24.01 15.73 -50.72
CA PHE A 122 -23.33 16.89 -50.16
C PHE A 122 -21.95 16.51 -49.66
N ASP A 123 -20.92 16.87 -50.41
CA ASP A 123 -19.53 16.62 -50.08
C ASP A 123 -18.89 17.86 -49.42
N VAL A 124 -18.40 17.67 -48.19
CA VAL A 124 -17.83 18.73 -47.33
C VAL A 124 -16.35 18.44 -47.07
N PRO A 125 -15.41 19.32 -47.47
CA PRO A 125 -13.99 19.13 -47.21
C PRO A 125 -13.65 18.97 -45.72
N SER A 126 -12.69 18.12 -45.35
CA SER A 126 -12.26 17.94 -43.94
C SER A 126 -11.55 19.17 -43.34
N SER A 127 -11.24 20.17 -44.17
CA SER A 127 -10.76 21.50 -43.77
C SER A 127 -11.88 22.49 -43.44
N PHE A 128 -13.14 22.14 -43.66
CA PHE A 128 -14.29 23.04 -43.53
C PHE A 128 -14.69 23.25 -42.07
N ASN A 129 -15.02 24.50 -41.71
CA ASN A 129 -15.25 24.89 -40.31
C ASN A 129 -16.58 24.36 -39.74
N GLU A 130 -16.58 24.06 -38.43
CA GLU A 130 -17.78 23.78 -37.64
C GLU A 130 -18.70 25.02 -37.57
N SER A 131 -19.75 25.02 -38.38
CA SER A 131 -20.82 26.03 -38.34
C SER A 131 -22.07 25.56 -39.09
N LYS A 132 -23.14 26.38 -39.05
CA LYS A 132 -24.36 26.19 -39.85
C LYS A 132 -24.28 26.97 -41.15
N HIS A 133 -24.52 26.29 -42.27
CA HIS A 133 -24.43 26.83 -43.62
C HIS A 133 -25.76 26.66 -44.33
N ILE A 134 -26.14 27.66 -45.13
CA ILE A 134 -27.25 27.52 -46.07
C ILE A 134 -26.62 27.18 -47.42
N CYS A 135 -27.05 26.07 -48.01
CA CYS A 135 -26.68 25.62 -49.34
C CYS A 135 -27.92 25.63 -50.23
N LYS A 136 -27.91 26.45 -51.29
CA LYS A 136 -28.97 26.43 -52.31
C LYS A 136 -28.59 25.48 -53.42
N VAL A 137 -29.41 24.44 -53.61
CA VAL A 137 -29.27 23.48 -54.70
C VAL A 137 -30.26 23.84 -55.80
N LYS A 138 -29.72 24.09 -56.99
CA LYS A 138 -30.49 24.30 -58.21
C LYS A 138 -30.80 22.96 -58.85
N ILE A 139 -32.08 22.61 -58.93
CA ILE A 139 -32.57 21.45 -59.68
C ILE A 139 -33.07 21.96 -61.04
N PHE A 140 -32.51 21.41 -62.12
CA PHE A 140 -32.70 21.87 -63.50
C PHE A 140 -32.75 20.67 -64.46
N GLY A 141 -33.33 20.87 -65.64
CA GLY A 141 -33.57 19.76 -66.57
C GLY A 141 -34.16 20.22 -67.89
N THR A 142 -34.32 19.27 -68.82
CA THR A 142 -34.95 19.53 -70.12
C THR A 142 -36.45 19.73 -69.98
N GLY A 143 -36.96 20.89 -70.43
CA GLY A 143 -38.40 21.18 -70.49
C GLY A 143 -39.04 21.71 -69.20
N ILE A 144 -38.24 22.13 -68.21
CA ILE A 144 -38.73 22.62 -66.91
C ILE A 144 -38.15 23.99 -66.54
N SER A 145 -38.82 24.69 -65.63
CA SER A 145 -38.26 25.84 -64.91
C SER A 145 -37.36 25.38 -63.77
N ASP A 146 -36.20 26.03 -63.63
CA ASP A 146 -35.28 25.82 -62.52
C ASP A 146 -35.99 25.92 -61.16
N THR A 147 -35.80 24.93 -60.29
CA THR A 147 -36.33 24.95 -58.91
C THR A 147 -35.18 25.01 -57.91
N ILE A 148 -35.35 25.82 -56.85
CA ILE A 148 -34.33 26.00 -55.81
C ILE A 148 -34.77 25.25 -54.54
N LEU A 149 -33.93 24.31 -54.12
CA LEU A 149 -34.03 23.60 -52.84
C LEU A 149 -33.07 24.24 -51.83
N THR A 150 -33.51 24.49 -50.60
CA THR A 150 -32.69 25.13 -49.56
C THR A 150 -32.30 24.13 -48.48
N ALA A 151 -31.03 23.72 -48.46
CA ALA A 151 -30.46 22.87 -47.43
C ALA A 151 -29.82 23.72 -46.31
N THR A 152 -30.14 23.43 -45.06
CA THR A 152 -29.38 23.93 -43.89
C THR A 152 -28.43 22.83 -43.43
N ILE A 153 -27.14 22.97 -43.77
CA ILE A 153 -26.11 21.98 -43.46
C ILE A 153 -25.41 22.41 -42.17
N THR A 154 -25.47 21.57 -41.14
CA THR A 154 -24.73 21.76 -39.89
C THR A 154 -23.52 20.83 -39.90
N VAL A 155 -22.32 21.39 -39.98
CA VAL A 155 -21.08 20.63 -39.83
C VAL A 155 -20.77 20.50 -38.34
N ILE A 156 -20.55 19.28 -37.86
CA ILE A 156 -20.31 18.99 -36.45
C ILE A 156 -18.96 18.29 -36.31
N TYR A 157 -18.04 18.92 -35.58
CA TYR A 157 -16.74 18.34 -35.28
C TYR A 157 -16.85 17.39 -34.06
N PRO A 158 -16.11 16.27 -34.06
CA PRO A 158 -16.09 15.32 -32.96
C PRO A 158 -15.48 15.98 -31.71
N SER A 159 -15.68 15.36 -30.55
CA SER A 159 -14.84 15.66 -29.39
C SER A 159 -13.37 15.31 -29.70
N PRO A 160 -12.38 16.08 -29.20
CA PRO A 160 -10.97 15.71 -29.34
C PRO A 160 -10.71 14.35 -28.69
N GLN A 161 -9.95 13.50 -29.35
CA GLN A 161 -9.56 12.19 -28.82
C GLN A 161 -8.08 12.21 -28.47
N LEU A 162 -7.72 11.62 -27.33
CA LEU A 162 -6.34 11.55 -26.88
C LEU A 162 -5.77 10.16 -27.06
N GLN A 163 -4.57 10.10 -27.63
CA GLN A 163 -3.69 8.96 -27.53
C GLN A 163 -2.55 9.29 -26.56
N VAL A 164 -2.35 8.44 -25.55
CA VAL A 164 -1.20 8.55 -24.64
C VAL A 164 -0.21 7.43 -24.95
N THR A 165 1.08 7.74 -24.97
CA THR A 165 2.18 6.79 -25.18
C THR A 165 3.39 7.20 -24.33
N TRP A 166 4.40 6.34 -24.26
CA TRP A 166 5.67 6.64 -23.59
C TRP A 166 6.83 6.54 -24.57
N ASP A 167 7.96 7.18 -24.23
CA ASP A 167 9.15 7.21 -25.09
C ASP A 167 9.91 5.88 -25.18
N ASN A 168 9.87 5.03 -24.15
CA ASN A 168 10.45 3.69 -24.18
C ASN A 168 9.89 2.78 -23.06
N ASP A 169 9.93 1.47 -23.30
CA ASP A 169 9.61 0.43 -22.31
C ASP A 169 10.49 0.54 -21.04
N LEU A 170 10.02 -0.04 -19.93
CA LEU A 170 10.89 -0.33 -18.77
C LEU A 170 11.52 -1.73 -18.86
N ARG A 171 10.77 -2.73 -19.35
CA ARG A 171 11.15 -4.15 -19.45
C ARG A 171 11.55 -4.80 -18.13
N LYS A 172 12.73 -4.50 -17.59
CA LYS A 172 13.24 -4.99 -16.30
C LYS A 172 13.66 -3.81 -15.44
N VAL A 173 13.22 -3.78 -14.19
CA VAL A 173 13.60 -2.77 -13.21
C VAL A 173 14.56 -3.36 -12.17
N LYS A 174 15.49 -2.53 -11.69
CA LYS A 174 16.51 -2.90 -10.69
C LYS A 174 16.29 -2.12 -9.40
N SER A 175 16.47 -2.79 -8.26
CA SER A 175 16.31 -2.23 -6.91
C SER A 175 17.18 -0.98 -6.70
N GLY A 176 16.57 0.10 -6.19
CA GLY A 176 17.25 1.37 -5.91
C GLY A 176 17.56 2.23 -7.14
N GLU A 177 17.31 1.76 -8.36
CA GLU A 177 17.49 2.56 -9.57
C GLU A 177 16.32 3.53 -9.80
N LYS A 178 16.60 4.59 -10.56
CA LYS A 178 15.62 5.60 -10.98
C LYS A 178 15.53 5.67 -12.49
N TYR A 179 14.33 5.56 -13.04
CA TYR A 179 14.08 5.56 -14.48
C TYR A 179 13.33 6.82 -14.90
N THR A 180 14.01 7.73 -15.58
CA THR A 180 13.39 8.88 -16.23
C THR A 180 12.69 8.44 -17.52
N ARG A 181 11.44 8.87 -17.73
CA ARG A 181 10.64 8.59 -18.94
C ARG A 181 9.85 9.82 -19.36
N LYS A 182 9.41 9.85 -20.61
CA LYS A 182 8.51 10.88 -21.13
C LYS A 182 7.17 10.28 -21.49
N VAL A 183 6.12 10.84 -20.89
CA VAL A 183 4.74 10.57 -21.30
C VAL A 183 4.40 11.55 -22.42
N ILE A 184 3.97 11.00 -23.56
CA ILE A 184 3.64 11.72 -24.78
C ILE A 184 2.11 11.67 -24.94
N VAL A 185 1.50 12.83 -25.19
CA VAL A 185 0.06 12.97 -25.41
C VAL A 185 -0.17 13.59 -26.78
N GLU A 186 -1.03 12.97 -27.59
CA GLU A 186 -1.37 13.41 -28.94
C GLU A 186 -2.89 13.56 -29.09
N GLU A 187 -3.34 14.63 -29.75
CA GLU A 187 -4.75 14.81 -30.15
C GLU A 187 -4.92 14.25 -31.57
N ILE A 188 -5.69 13.16 -31.72
CA ILE A 188 -5.66 12.35 -32.95
C ILE A 188 -6.71 12.72 -34.00
N MET A 189 -7.71 13.56 -33.69
CA MET A 189 -8.77 13.89 -34.64
C MET A 189 -8.43 15.08 -35.55
N GLY A 190 -7.67 16.08 -35.06
CA GLY A 190 -7.18 17.20 -35.87
C GLY A 190 -8.16 18.37 -36.08
N TYR A 191 -9.29 18.37 -35.37
CA TYR A 191 -10.36 19.39 -35.54
C TYR A 191 -10.49 20.38 -34.36
N LYS A 192 -10.42 19.88 -33.11
CA LYS A 192 -10.60 20.67 -31.89
C LYS A 192 -9.42 20.46 -30.95
N PRO A 193 -8.94 21.50 -30.23
CA PRO A 193 -7.90 21.31 -29.23
C PRO A 193 -8.49 20.62 -27.98
N ALA A 194 -7.71 19.73 -27.37
CA ALA A 194 -8.01 19.19 -26.05
C ALA A 194 -7.62 20.20 -24.97
N LYS A 195 -8.53 20.52 -24.03
CA LYS A 195 -8.35 21.56 -23.01
C LYS A 195 -8.19 20.97 -21.62
N LEU A 196 -7.26 21.51 -20.84
CA LEU A 196 -6.97 21.09 -19.45
C LEU A 196 -6.78 19.57 -19.37
N VAL A 197 -5.86 19.07 -20.21
CA VAL A 197 -5.58 17.63 -20.29
C VAL A 197 -4.87 17.19 -19.03
N THR A 198 -5.35 16.11 -18.42
CA THR A 198 -4.74 15.44 -17.28
C THR A 198 -4.41 14.02 -17.68
N VAL A 199 -3.20 13.56 -17.38
CA VAL A 199 -2.83 12.15 -17.46
C VAL A 199 -2.56 11.63 -16.06
N GLU A 200 -3.24 10.53 -15.71
CA GLU A 200 -3.11 9.80 -14.46
C GLU A 200 -2.33 8.51 -14.72
N ILE A 201 -1.34 8.21 -13.87
CA ILE A 201 -0.49 7.02 -13.96
C ILE A 201 -0.62 6.24 -12.66
N LYS A 202 -1.17 5.03 -12.73
CA LYS A 202 -1.42 4.16 -11.57
C LYS A 202 -1.42 2.69 -11.99
N PRO A 203 -1.22 1.74 -11.06
CA PRO A 203 -1.52 0.33 -11.33
C PRO A 203 -2.98 0.14 -11.76
N LEU A 204 -3.27 -1.00 -12.39
CA LEU A 204 -4.66 -1.44 -12.59
C LEU A 204 -5.35 -1.65 -11.24
N GLU A 205 -6.68 -1.55 -11.23
CA GLU A 205 -7.46 -1.66 -10.00
C GLU A 205 -7.39 -3.10 -9.44
N GLY A 206 -6.74 -3.26 -8.28
CA GLY A 206 -6.45 -4.55 -7.67
C GLY A 206 -5.02 -5.07 -7.89
N ASP A 207 -4.24 -4.48 -8.81
CA ASP A 207 -2.83 -4.86 -9.04
C ASP A 207 -1.92 -4.28 -7.94
N ALA A 208 -0.94 -5.08 -7.50
CA ALA A 208 0.15 -4.61 -6.66
C ALA A 208 1.13 -3.74 -7.48
N CYS A 209 1.70 -2.72 -6.84
CA CYS A 209 2.71 -1.85 -7.46
C CYS A 209 3.94 -1.71 -6.56
N TYR A 210 5.11 -1.98 -7.12
CA TYR A 210 6.41 -1.96 -6.41
C TYR A 210 7.32 -0.83 -6.89
N VAL A 211 6.78 0.14 -7.63
CA VAL A 211 7.49 1.34 -8.07
C VAL A 211 6.69 2.61 -7.74
N THR A 212 7.39 3.70 -7.46
CA THR A 212 6.77 5.02 -7.23
C THR A 212 6.92 5.88 -8.47
N VAL A 213 5.81 6.40 -9.02
CA VAL A 213 5.83 7.32 -10.17
C VAL A 213 5.73 8.76 -9.67
N ASN A 214 6.68 9.61 -10.05
CA ASN A 214 6.73 11.01 -9.65
C ASN A 214 6.95 11.96 -10.85
N PRO A 215 6.02 12.89 -11.14
CA PRO A 215 4.66 12.95 -10.61
C PRO A 215 3.77 11.83 -11.19
N SER A 216 2.89 11.25 -10.36
CA SER A 216 1.89 10.26 -10.80
C SER A 216 0.72 10.87 -11.60
N GLN A 217 0.58 12.20 -11.57
CA GLN A 217 -0.38 12.95 -12.36
C GLN A 217 0.31 14.14 -13.03
N ILE A 218 0.17 14.25 -14.36
CA ILE A 218 0.67 15.37 -15.16
C ILE A 218 -0.49 16.11 -15.82
N SER A 219 -0.34 17.43 -16.01
CA SER A 219 -1.34 18.27 -16.64
C SER A 219 -0.77 19.14 -17.77
N PHE A 220 -1.56 19.35 -18.81
CA PHE A 220 -1.27 20.20 -19.96
C PHE A 220 -2.42 21.18 -20.11
N GLN A 221 -2.13 22.48 -20.28
CA GLN A 221 -3.17 23.50 -20.42
C GLN A 221 -4.03 23.28 -21.67
N LYS A 222 -3.37 22.84 -22.75
CA LYS A 222 -3.98 22.59 -24.06
C LYS A 222 -3.08 21.65 -24.86
N ILE A 223 -3.68 20.75 -25.63
CA ILE A 223 -3.04 20.09 -26.77
C ILE A 223 -3.72 20.64 -28.04
N ASP A 224 -2.93 21.12 -28.99
CA ASP A 224 -3.45 21.65 -30.26
C ASP A 224 -3.98 20.53 -31.18
N PRO A 225 -4.89 20.82 -32.13
CA PRO A 225 -5.49 19.78 -32.97
C PRO A 225 -4.42 19.09 -33.82
N GLY A 226 -4.32 17.77 -33.77
CA GLY A 226 -3.29 17.01 -34.49
C GLY A 226 -1.87 17.24 -33.97
N ALA A 227 -1.70 17.84 -32.78
CA ALA A 227 -0.40 18.10 -32.17
C ALA A 227 -0.10 17.10 -31.05
N ARG A 228 1.19 17.00 -30.71
CA ARG A 228 1.70 16.21 -29.59
C ARG A 228 2.48 17.08 -28.60
N ASP A 229 2.36 16.80 -27.32
CA ASP A 229 3.18 17.37 -26.25
C ASP A 229 3.69 16.25 -25.32
N ASN A 230 4.67 16.54 -24.48
CA ASN A 230 5.26 15.55 -23.57
C ASN A 230 5.69 16.15 -22.23
N LYS A 231 5.63 15.33 -21.18
CA LYS A 231 6.21 15.65 -19.88
C LYS A 231 7.06 14.50 -19.34
N THR A 232 8.13 14.89 -18.65
CA THR A 232 9.04 13.97 -17.98
C THR A 232 8.44 13.52 -16.64
N ILE A 233 8.59 12.24 -16.35
CA ILE A 233 8.32 11.60 -15.07
C ILE A 233 9.55 10.79 -14.63
N THR A 234 9.63 10.47 -13.35
CA THR A 234 10.62 9.58 -12.77
C THR A 234 9.92 8.39 -12.13
N ILE A 235 10.43 7.19 -12.36
CA ILE A 235 10.02 5.96 -11.69
C ILE A 235 11.13 5.58 -10.72
N ASP A 236 10.81 5.57 -9.43
CA ASP A 236 11.70 5.18 -8.35
C ASP A 236 11.41 3.73 -7.95
N VAL A 237 12.42 2.87 -8.00
CA VAL A 237 12.36 1.48 -7.50
C VAL A 237 12.93 1.44 -6.09
N PRO A 238 12.22 0.90 -5.08
CA PRO A 238 12.76 0.78 -3.73
C PRO A 238 13.97 -0.18 -3.70
N GLU A 239 14.85 0.00 -2.70
CA GLU A 239 16.00 -0.89 -2.49
C GLU A 239 15.63 -2.23 -1.85
N LYS A 240 14.48 -2.31 -1.15
CA LYS A 240 14.04 -3.44 -0.32
C LYS A 240 12.55 -3.75 -0.49
N ASN A 241 12.12 -4.93 -0.05
CA ASN A 241 10.75 -5.45 -0.07
C ASN A 241 10.17 -5.56 -1.50
N LEU A 242 11.00 -5.95 -2.46
CA LEU A 242 10.58 -6.19 -3.84
C LEU A 242 10.05 -7.62 -3.98
N VAL A 243 8.88 -7.77 -4.59
CA VAL A 243 8.34 -9.08 -4.96
C VAL A 243 8.65 -9.33 -6.44
N PRO A 244 9.32 -10.44 -6.80
CA PRO A 244 9.52 -10.80 -8.20
C PRO A 244 8.22 -11.11 -8.92
N GLY A 245 8.09 -10.64 -10.15
CA GLY A 245 6.86 -10.76 -10.93
C GLY A 245 6.79 -9.79 -12.11
N ASN A 246 5.67 -9.87 -12.84
CA ASN A 246 5.32 -8.90 -13.87
C ASN A 246 4.24 -7.97 -13.34
N TYR A 247 4.41 -6.68 -13.55
CA TYR A 247 3.56 -5.62 -13.02
C TYR A 247 3.14 -4.65 -14.11
N SER A 248 2.01 -3.98 -13.88
CA SER A 248 1.41 -3.09 -14.86
C SER A 248 1.24 -1.66 -14.34
N LEU A 249 1.42 -0.68 -15.23
CA LEU A 249 1.07 0.72 -15.00
C LEU A 249 0.12 1.16 -16.11
N ASN A 250 -1.11 1.51 -15.75
CA ASN A 250 -2.07 2.12 -16.65
C ASN A 250 -1.87 3.64 -16.69
N THR A 251 -1.80 4.17 -17.90
CA THR A 251 -1.66 5.60 -18.21
C THR A 251 -2.93 6.07 -18.91
N ARG A 252 -3.75 6.87 -18.21
CA ARG A 252 -5.05 7.33 -18.71
C ARG A 252 -5.08 8.84 -18.92
N GLY A 253 -5.34 9.26 -20.16
CA GLY A 253 -5.55 10.66 -20.53
C GLY A 253 -7.01 11.08 -20.44
N LYS A 254 -7.29 12.30 -19.95
CA LYS A 254 -8.62 12.93 -19.91
C LYS A 254 -8.50 14.41 -20.25
N ALA A 255 -9.49 14.98 -20.95
CA ALA A 255 -9.62 16.41 -21.18
C ALA A 255 -10.96 16.93 -20.64
N THR A 256 -11.09 18.24 -20.44
CA THR A 256 -12.37 18.84 -20.00
C THR A 256 -13.45 18.87 -21.09
N ASN A 257 -13.06 18.65 -22.35
CA ASN A 257 -13.93 18.72 -23.53
C ASN A 257 -13.94 17.43 -24.37
N ASN A 258 -13.46 16.30 -23.82
CA ASN A 258 -13.61 14.98 -24.44
C ASN A 258 -14.55 14.07 -23.64
N ARG A 259 -14.96 12.95 -24.24
CA ARG A 259 -15.51 11.83 -23.48
C ARG A 259 -14.33 10.96 -23.02
N PRO A 260 -14.28 10.52 -21.76
CA PRO A 260 -13.20 9.67 -21.28
C PRO A 260 -13.05 8.36 -22.07
N ASP A 261 -14.16 7.78 -22.52
CA ASP A 261 -14.23 6.48 -23.21
C ASP A 261 -13.70 6.54 -24.67
N ASP A 262 -13.59 7.74 -25.25
CA ASP A 262 -13.07 7.95 -26.60
C ASP A 262 -11.50 8.00 -26.63
N ASN A 263 -10.84 7.82 -25.49
CA ASN A 263 -9.37 7.93 -25.38
C ASN A 263 -8.68 6.57 -25.42
N THR A 264 -7.47 6.54 -25.97
CA THR A 264 -6.62 5.35 -25.95
C THR A 264 -5.72 5.38 -24.72
N ASP A 265 -6.12 4.64 -23.69
CA ASP A 265 -5.28 4.30 -22.53
C ASP A 265 -4.03 3.52 -22.96
N HIS A 266 -2.94 3.64 -22.19
CA HIS A 266 -1.70 2.91 -22.45
C HIS A 266 -1.25 2.11 -21.23
N LEU A 267 -1.14 0.80 -21.41
CA LEU A 267 -0.68 -0.14 -20.39
C LEU A 267 0.81 -0.44 -20.61
N ILE A 268 1.62 -0.16 -19.59
CA ILE A 268 3.04 -0.52 -19.54
C ILE A 268 3.22 -1.72 -18.65
N ILE A 269 4.06 -2.65 -19.09
CA ILE A 269 4.43 -3.84 -18.34
C ILE A 269 5.92 -3.76 -17.98
N TYR A 270 6.25 -4.08 -16.73
CA TYR A 270 7.62 -4.19 -16.25
C TYR A 270 7.81 -5.44 -15.39
N GLU A 271 8.98 -6.06 -15.48
CA GLU A 271 9.40 -7.23 -14.74
C GLU A 271 10.30 -6.81 -13.56
N ILE A 272 10.05 -7.38 -12.39
CA ILE A 272 11.03 -7.52 -11.31
C ILE A 272 11.54 -8.97 -11.39
N PRO A 273 12.78 -9.21 -11.87
CA PRO A 273 13.30 -10.57 -12.02
C PRO A 273 13.45 -11.28 -10.66
N TYR A 274 13.44 -12.61 -10.67
CA TYR A 274 13.80 -13.38 -9.47
C TYR A 274 15.30 -13.18 -9.14
N PRO A 275 15.67 -12.93 -7.87
CA PRO A 275 17.06 -12.87 -7.45
C PRO A 275 17.74 -14.23 -7.60
N VAL A 276 19.02 -14.25 -7.94
CA VAL A 276 19.77 -15.50 -8.14
C VAL A 276 20.90 -15.58 -7.12
N MET A 277 20.79 -16.51 -6.18
CA MET A 277 21.78 -16.71 -5.12
C MET A 277 22.93 -17.59 -5.60
N ARG A 278 24.17 -17.11 -5.42
CA ARG A 278 25.39 -17.91 -5.44
C ARG A 278 25.98 -17.96 -4.03
N ILE A 279 26.48 -19.12 -3.62
CA ILE A 279 27.26 -19.29 -2.40
C ILE A 279 28.70 -19.64 -2.79
N SER A 280 29.67 -19.00 -2.14
CA SER A 280 31.09 -19.28 -2.34
C SER A 280 31.87 -19.33 -1.02
N GLY A 281 32.88 -20.18 -0.99
CA GLY A 281 33.66 -20.51 0.21
C GLY A 281 33.39 -21.94 0.69
N ASN A 282 34.25 -22.41 1.60
CA ASN A 282 34.08 -23.65 2.35
C ASN A 282 34.36 -23.34 3.82
N ILE A 283 33.50 -23.85 4.72
CA ILE A 283 33.68 -23.67 6.15
C ILE A 283 34.31 -24.95 6.70
N ASP A 284 35.63 -24.97 6.81
CA ASP A 284 36.33 -25.95 7.65
C ASP A 284 36.99 -25.19 8.80
N PHE A 285 36.57 -25.51 10.04
CA PHE A 285 37.15 -24.95 11.25
C PHE A 285 38.46 -25.63 11.64
N GLU A 286 38.93 -26.59 10.83
CA GLU A 286 40.20 -27.30 11.00
C GLU A 286 40.24 -28.06 12.33
N SER A 287 41.18 -27.76 13.22
CA SER A 287 41.40 -28.50 14.47
C SER A 287 41.23 -27.59 15.69
N LEU A 288 40.40 -28.01 16.64
CA LEU A 288 40.09 -27.30 17.88
C LEU A 288 40.49 -28.14 19.10
N THR A 289 40.92 -27.47 20.17
CA THR A 289 41.35 -28.12 21.41
C THR A 289 40.95 -27.30 22.64
N PHE A 290 40.86 -27.95 23.80
CA PHE A 290 40.51 -27.35 25.10
C PHE A 290 41.63 -26.49 25.73
N SER A 291 42.47 -25.88 24.90
CA SER A 291 43.49 -24.91 25.31
C SER A 291 42.98 -23.50 25.06
N GLU A 292 43.36 -22.57 25.94
CA GLU A 292 42.97 -21.16 25.85
C GLU A 292 43.37 -20.56 24.48
N GLY A 293 42.43 -19.91 23.80
CA GLY A 293 42.63 -19.33 22.46
C GLY A 293 42.68 -20.34 21.30
N LYS A 294 42.53 -21.65 21.56
CA LYS A 294 42.40 -22.72 20.54
C LYS A 294 41.07 -23.47 20.61
N ASN A 295 40.20 -23.05 21.53
CA ASN A 295 38.85 -23.56 21.73
C ASN A 295 37.79 -22.84 20.88
N THR A 296 38.18 -21.79 20.14
CA THR A 296 37.32 -21.03 19.23
C THR A 296 37.95 -20.87 17.86
N ALA A 297 37.13 -20.79 16.81
CA ALA A 297 37.57 -20.41 15.47
C ALA A 297 36.49 -19.64 14.71
N GLU A 298 36.93 -18.80 13.77
CA GLU A 298 36.07 -18.01 12.91
C GLU A 298 36.35 -18.33 11.43
N LYS A 299 35.30 -18.55 10.65
CA LYS A 299 35.37 -18.87 9.22
C LYS A 299 34.23 -18.19 8.49
N SER A 300 34.50 -17.61 7.33
CA SER A 300 33.51 -16.84 6.57
C SER A 300 33.01 -17.59 5.34
N LEU A 301 31.71 -17.48 5.09
CA LEU A 301 31.04 -17.89 3.85
C LEU A 301 30.58 -16.62 3.12
N SER A 302 30.53 -16.65 1.80
CA SER A 302 29.98 -15.55 1.00
C SER A 302 28.67 -15.93 0.33
N ILE A 303 27.71 -15.02 0.33
CA ILE A 303 26.49 -15.10 -0.48
C ILE A 303 26.48 -13.90 -1.43
N GLU A 304 26.18 -14.16 -2.68
CA GLU A 304 26.21 -13.20 -3.77
C GLU A 304 24.90 -13.25 -4.57
N GLU A 305 24.39 -12.07 -4.94
CA GLU A 305 23.28 -11.93 -5.87
C GLU A 305 23.83 -11.72 -7.28
N ILE A 306 23.67 -12.72 -8.16
CA ILE A 306 24.29 -12.72 -9.50
C ILE A 306 23.34 -12.30 -10.63
N GLY A 307 22.06 -12.08 -10.33
CA GLY A 307 21.07 -11.59 -11.30
C GLY A 307 21.23 -10.10 -11.61
N GLY A 308 21.60 -9.29 -10.62
CA GLY A 308 21.89 -7.86 -10.75
C GLY A 308 20.68 -6.93 -10.66
N TYR A 309 19.47 -7.45 -10.43
CA TYR A 309 18.21 -6.68 -10.44
C TYR A 309 17.51 -6.60 -9.08
N THR A 310 17.34 -7.72 -8.39
CA THR A 310 16.52 -7.84 -7.17
C THR A 310 17.43 -8.31 -6.03
N PRO A 311 17.34 -7.74 -4.82
CA PRO A 311 18.15 -8.19 -3.69
C PRO A 311 17.75 -9.59 -3.22
N ILE A 312 18.65 -10.23 -2.47
CA ILE A 312 18.30 -11.42 -1.69
C ILE A 312 17.80 -10.93 -0.33
N GLU A 313 16.55 -11.24 0.00
CA GLU A 313 15.93 -10.86 1.26
C GLU A 313 15.46 -12.10 2.03
N GLY A 314 15.32 -11.96 3.36
CA GLY A 314 14.86 -13.04 4.24
C GLY A 314 15.86 -14.19 4.31
N VAL A 315 17.16 -13.89 4.31
CA VAL A 315 18.22 -14.90 4.47
C VAL A 315 18.08 -15.56 5.85
N ALA A 316 17.80 -16.86 5.89
CA ALA A 316 17.67 -17.62 7.12
C ALA A 316 18.59 -18.85 7.07
N ILE A 317 19.41 -19.04 8.10
CA ILE A 317 20.29 -20.20 8.23
C ILE A 317 19.64 -21.19 9.20
N GLU A 318 19.13 -22.30 8.64
CA GLU A 318 18.57 -23.41 9.40
C GLU A 318 19.62 -24.50 9.63
N LYS A 319 19.58 -25.13 10.81
CA LYS A 319 20.40 -26.29 11.14
C LYS A 319 19.67 -27.57 10.69
N ILE A 320 20.34 -28.43 9.92
CA ILE A 320 19.74 -29.70 9.43
C ILE A 320 20.05 -30.85 10.41
N SER A 321 21.27 -30.91 10.96
CA SER A 321 21.69 -31.94 11.92
C SER A 321 22.89 -31.47 12.76
N MET A 322 22.87 -31.63 14.09
CA MET A 322 24.04 -31.88 14.99
C MET A 322 23.64 -31.83 16.48
N ASP A 323 24.55 -32.31 17.35
CA ASP A 323 24.93 -31.73 18.65
C ASP A 323 24.65 -30.22 18.76
N GLU A 324 23.96 -29.78 19.82
CA GLU A 324 23.53 -28.39 20.00
C GLU A 324 24.61 -27.49 20.63
N GLY A 325 24.58 -26.19 20.32
CA GLY A 325 25.33 -25.15 21.05
C GLY A 325 26.73 -24.76 20.56
N TRP A 326 27.35 -25.49 19.61
CA TRP A 326 28.77 -25.27 19.27
C TRP A 326 29.04 -24.10 18.30
N ILE A 327 28.12 -23.84 17.37
CA ILE A 327 28.29 -22.82 16.32
C ILE A 327 27.29 -21.69 16.52
N THR A 328 27.81 -20.47 16.68
CA THR A 328 27.03 -19.24 16.61
C THR A 328 26.85 -18.86 15.15
N LEU A 329 25.59 -18.79 14.72
CA LEU A 329 25.22 -18.40 13.37
C LEU A 329 25.25 -16.87 13.21
N PRO A 330 25.72 -16.35 12.06
CA PRO A 330 25.63 -14.93 11.76
C PRO A 330 24.17 -14.50 11.58
N ALA A 331 23.81 -13.32 12.09
CA ALA A 331 22.55 -12.67 11.78
C ALA A 331 22.65 -12.00 10.40
N ILE A 332 21.75 -12.37 9.48
CA ILE A 332 21.70 -11.89 8.10
C ILE A 332 20.23 -11.69 7.74
N ASP A 333 19.90 -10.63 7.03
CA ASP A 333 18.56 -10.43 6.44
C ASP A 333 18.62 -10.15 4.93
N TYR A 334 19.74 -9.59 4.42
CA TYR A 334 19.78 -8.87 3.16
C TYR A 334 21.14 -8.98 2.42
N VAL A 335 21.08 -9.15 1.09
CA VAL A 335 22.21 -8.96 0.15
C VAL A 335 21.72 -8.07 -0.99
N LYS A 336 22.45 -6.98 -1.30
CA LYS A 336 22.05 -6.03 -2.37
C LYS A 336 22.16 -6.69 -3.76
N ALA A 337 21.29 -6.27 -4.68
CA ALA A 337 21.30 -6.74 -6.06
C ALA A 337 22.68 -6.52 -6.72
N GLY A 338 23.25 -7.56 -7.32
CA GLY A 338 24.59 -7.51 -7.94
C GLY A 338 25.75 -7.36 -6.96
N SER A 339 25.58 -7.67 -5.66
CA SER A 339 26.65 -7.60 -4.66
C SER A 339 26.92 -8.93 -3.97
N GLN A 340 28.08 -9.02 -3.31
CA GLN A 340 28.50 -10.12 -2.46
C GLN A 340 28.63 -9.61 -1.02
N GLU A 341 28.12 -10.38 -0.06
CA GLU A 341 28.30 -10.14 1.36
C GLU A 341 28.99 -11.35 2.02
N ASN A 342 29.79 -11.09 3.06
CA ASN A 342 30.59 -12.09 3.76
C ASN A 342 30.07 -12.30 5.19
N PHE A 343 29.89 -13.56 5.58
CA PHE A 343 29.22 -13.95 6.81
C PHE A 343 30.10 -14.86 7.64
N THR A 344 30.47 -14.40 8.83
CA THR A 344 31.39 -15.10 9.72
C THR A 344 30.64 -16.01 10.67
N PHE A 345 30.90 -17.31 10.53
CA PHE A 345 30.46 -18.34 11.46
C PHE A 345 31.53 -18.46 12.55
N ARG A 346 31.08 -18.55 13.80
CA ARG A 346 31.96 -18.72 14.96
C ARG A 346 31.68 -20.06 15.62
N ILE A 347 32.70 -20.88 15.79
CA ILE A 347 32.62 -22.10 16.59
C ILE A 347 33.29 -21.85 17.94
N SER A 348 32.68 -22.37 18.99
CA SER A 348 33.25 -22.46 20.34
C SER A 348 33.05 -23.88 20.82
N LEU A 349 34.12 -24.56 21.23
CA LEU A 349 34.00 -25.86 21.87
C LEU A 349 33.27 -25.69 23.22
N PRO A 350 32.12 -26.35 23.44
CA PRO A 350 31.58 -26.44 24.78
C PRO A 350 32.49 -27.31 25.65
N GLU A 351 32.42 -27.07 26.94
CA GLU A 351 33.34 -27.67 27.92
C GLU A 351 33.16 -29.19 28.07
N ASP A 352 31.96 -29.70 27.79
CA ASP A 352 31.66 -31.12 27.76
C ASP A 352 31.94 -31.80 26.41
N ALA A 353 32.42 -31.07 25.38
CA ALA A 353 32.62 -31.56 24.02
C ALA A 353 33.31 -32.93 23.94
N GLU A 354 32.82 -33.73 22.98
CA GLU A 354 33.38 -35.02 22.64
C GLU A 354 34.43 -34.90 21.53
N LEU A 355 35.46 -35.75 21.60
CA LEU A 355 36.52 -35.79 20.58
C LEU A 355 36.02 -36.26 19.20
N GLY A 356 36.91 -36.10 18.23
CA GLY A 356 36.77 -36.63 16.87
C GLY A 356 36.27 -35.59 15.88
N LYS A 357 36.00 -36.03 14.65
CA LYS A 357 35.44 -35.17 13.61
C LYS A 357 33.96 -34.93 13.87
N ARG A 358 33.55 -33.66 13.86
CA ARG A 358 32.16 -33.21 13.91
C ARG A 358 31.80 -32.56 12.57
N GLU A 359 30.59 -32.78 12.06
CA GLU A 359 30.20 -32.45 10.67
C GLU A 359 28.85 -31.72 10.52
N TRP A 360 28.85 -30.44 10.90
CA TRP A 360 27.97 -29.36 10.43
C TRP A 360 27.16 -29.64 9.15
N LYS A 361 25.81 -29.60 9.20
CA LYS A 361 24.95 -29.41 8.02
C LYS A 361 23.94 -28.30 8.22
N PHE A 362 23.92 -27.36 7.28
CA PHE A 362 23.10 -26.16 7.31
C PHE A 362 22.37 -25.95 5.98
N LYS A 363 21.18 -25.35 6.06
CA LYS A 363 20.38 -24.91 4.92
C LYS A 363 20.21 -23.41 4.99
N ILE A 364 20.67 -22.71 3.95
CA ILE A 364 20.35 -21.29 3.75
C ILE A 364 19.06 -21.24 2.95
N ARG A 365 18.03 -20.58 3.49
CA ARG A 365 16.80 -20.21 2.79
C ARG A 365 16.77 -18.72 2.56
N THR A 366 15.99 -18.31 1.57
CA THR A 366 15.74 -16.91 1.19
C THR A 366 14.28 -16.78 0.78
N THR A 367 13.73 -15.57 0.72
CA THR A 367 12.32 -15.37 0.32
C THR A 367 12.08 -15.78 -1.13
N TYR A 368 12.99 -15.44 -2.05
CA TYR A 368 12.79 -15.63 -3.50
C TYR A 368 13.99 -16.22 -4.27
N ALA A 369 15.19 -16.24 -3.70
CA ALA A 369 16.41 -16.74 -4.38
C ALA A 369 16.62 -18.26 -4.17
N GLY A 370 15.60 -18.96 -3.66
CA GLY A 370 15.62 -20.39 -3.35
C GLY A 370 16.35 -20.73 -2.04
N SER A 371 16.88 -21.96 -1.98
CA SER A 371 17.64 -22.46 -0.84
C SER A 371 18.84 -23.27 -1.29
N SER A 372 19.92 -23.25 -0.50
CA SER A 372 21.12 -24.04 -0.73
C SER A 372 21.60 -24.68 0.56
N GLU A 373 22.22 -25.85 0.47
CA GLU A 373 22.71 -26.62 1.62
C GLU A 373 24.24 -26.68 1.57
N PHE A 374 24.87 -26.49 2.71
CA PHE A 374 26.32 -26.62 2.85
C PHE A 374 26.66 -27.43 4.11
N SER A 375 27.85 -28.04 4.09
CA SER A 375 28.40 -28.77 5.24
C SER A 375 29.63 -28.05 5.78
N THR A 376 29.92 -28.25 7.05
CA THR A 376 31.13 -27.73 7.72
C THR A 376 31.68 -28.76 8.69
N SER A 377 32.98 -28.72 8.98
CA SER A 377 33.61 -29.65 9.92
C SER A 377 34.55 -28.99 10.90
N ALA A 378 34.83 -29.71 11.99
CA ALA A 378 35.90 -29.45 12.93
C ALA A 378 36.43 -30.79 13.45
N LEU A 379 37.74 -30.87 13.72
CA LEU A 379 38.37 -31.97 14.44
C LEU A 379 38.62 -31.55 15.89
N VAL A 380 37.92 -32.16 16.83
CA VAL A 380 38.19 -31.96 18.26
C VAL A 380 39.26 -32.95 18.72
N TYR A 381 40.35 -32.42 19.24
CA TYR A 381 41.46 -33.19 19.75
C TYR A 381 41.91 -32.68 21.13
N PHE A 382 42.73 -33.47 21.82
CA PHE A 382 43.30 -33.06 23.09
C PHE A 382 44.63 -32.30 22.90
N PRO A 383 44.94 -31.33 23.78
CA PRO A 383 46.27 -30.73 23.79
C PRO A 383 47.32 -31.77 24.17
N SER A 384 48.60 -31.47 23.90
CA SER A 384 49.68 -32.39 24.26
C SER A 384 49.73 -32.61 25.79
N LEU A 385 50.30 -33.74 26.26
CA LEU A 385 50.50 -33.95 27.70
C LEU A 385 51.31 -32.82 28.34
N ASP A 386 52.34 -32.32 27.64
CA ASP A 386 53.20 -31.23 28.14
C ASP A 386 52.46 -29.89 28.26
N GLU A 387 51.68 -29.53 27.24
CA GLU A 387 50.78 -28.37 27.24
C GLU A 387 49.73 -28.51 28.36
N SER A 388 49.16 -29.70 28.54
CA SER A 388 48.19 -30.00 29.59
C SER A 388 48.77 -29.90 31.00
N ILE A 389 50.02 -30.34 31.20
CA ILE A 389 50.74 -30.21 32.48
C ILE A 389 51.05 -28.74 32.76
N ALA A 390 51.46 -27.98 31.74
CA ALA A 390 51.73 -26.54 31.88
C ALA A 390 50.46 -25.76 32.24
N GLU A 391 49.35 -26.01 31.54
CA GLU A 391 48.05 -25.41 31.85
C GLU A 391 47.55 -25.82 33.24
N ALA A 392 47.68 -27.10 33.63
CA ALA A 392 47.29 -27.56 34.96
C ALA A 392 48.10 -26.90 36.09
N LYS A 393 49.37 -26.54 35.85
CA LYS A 393 50.23 -25.81 36.79
C LYS A 393 49.86 -24.33 36.94
N ASN A 394 49.12 -23.76 35.98
CA ASN A 394 48.63 -22.38 36.03
C ASN A 394 47.24 -22.24 36.67
N MET A 395 46.57 -23.35 37.00
CA MET A 395 45.24 -23.33 37.63
C MET A 395 45.27 -22.86 39.09
N PRO A 396 44.14 -22.35 39.62
CA PRO A 396 43.95 -22.14 41.05
C PRO A 396 44.31 -23.38 41.87
N LYS A 397 45.24 -23.23 42.82
CA LYS A 397 45.73 -24.34 43.65
C LYS A 397 44.59 -24.97 44.44
N SER A 398 44.38 -26.25 44.18
CA SER A 398 43.40 -27.12 44.82
C SER A 398 43.91 -28.57 44.82
N GLU A 399 43.35 -29.42 45.68
CA GLU A 399 43.67 -30.86 45.65
C GLU A 399 43.26 -31.50 44.31
N ILE A 400 42.29 -30.93 43.58
CA ILE A 400 41.95 -31.33 42.21
C ILE A 400 43.09 -31.00 41.24
N SER A 401 43.59 -29.76 41.21
CA SER A 401 44.70 -29.37 40.33
C SER A 401 45.99 -30.15 40.65
N GLU A 402 46.27 -30.39 41.94
CA GLU A 402 47.47 -31.13 42.35
C GLU A 402 47.40 -32.62 41.96
N ASN A 403 46.27 -33.30 42.20
CA ASN A 403 46.09 -34.67 41.75
C ASN A 403 46.00 -34.78 40.22
N LEU A 404 45.50 -33.75 39.52
CA LEU A 404 45.51 -33.67 38.06
C LEU A 404 46.93 -33.59 37.49
N ILE A 405 47.78 -32.70 38.04
CA ILE A 405 49.20 -32.60 37.64
C ILE A 405 49.89 -33.95 37.84
N LEU A 406 49.72 -34.58 39.00
CA LEU A 406 50.27 -35.90 39.28
C LEU A 406 49.76 -36.98 38.32
N MET A 407 48.49 -36.92 37.90
CA MET A 407 47.91 -37.88 36.95
C MET A 407 48.48 -37.70 35.55
N LEU A 408 48.62 -36.45 35.08
CA LEU A 408 49.22 -36.14 33.78
C LEU A 408 50.72 -36.48 33.74
N GLU A 409 51.47 -36.18 34.82
CA GLU A 409 52.89 -36.54 34.93
C GLU A 409 53.09 -38.06 35.00
N SER A 410 52.18 -38.80 35.63
CA SER A 410 52.20 -40.28 35.64
C SER A 410 51.83 -40.86 34.27
N ALA A 411 50.88 -40.27 33.55
CA ALA A 411 50.55 -40.65 32.18
C ALA A 411 51.71 -40.39 31.20
N LYS A 412 52.58 -39.40 31.49
CA LYS A 412 53.80 -39.12 30.72
C LYS A 412 54.94 -40.11 31.01
N THR A 413 55.06 -40.60 32.25
CA THR A 413 56.15 -41.50 32.68
C THR A 413 55.80 -42.98 32.63
N SER A 414 54.51 -43.35 32.57
CA SER A 414 54.08 -44.74 32.40
C SER A 414 54.73 -45.35 31.16
N THR A 415 55.31 -46.54 31.34
CA THR A 415 55.83 -47.37 30.26
C THR A 415 54.73 -47.89 29.33
N GLU A 416 53.45 -47.76 29.71
CA GLU A 416 52.27 -48.08 28.91
C GLU A 416 51.95 -47.03 27.83
N LYS A 417 52.97 -46.55 27.10
CA LYS A 417 52.82 -45.67 25.91
C LYS A 417 51.93 -46.24 24.80
N GLN A 418 51.39 -47.45 24.95
CA GLN A 418 50.54 -48.16 24.00
C GLN A 418 49.06 -48.19 24.38
N ASN A 419 48.66 -47.92 25.65
CA ASN A 419 47.23 -47.88 26.00
C ASN A 419 46.63 -46.49 25.70
N LEU A 420 46.40 -46.23 24.41
CA LEU A 420 45.79 -45.00 23.91
C LEU A 420 44.40 -44.73 24.52
N MET A 421 43.69 -45.76 24.98
CA MET A 421 42.40 -45.59 25.68
C MET A 421 42.59 -44.94 27.04
N ASP A 422 43.48 -45.46 27.89
CA ASP A 422 43.74 -44.88 29.22
C ASP A 422 44.28 -43.45 29.12
N LEU A 423 45.14 -43.17 28.14
CA LEU A 423 45.59 -41.81 27.87
C LEU A 423 44.43 -40.87 27.47
N ALA A 424 43.52 -41.33 26.61
CA ALA A 424 42.33 -40.57 26.25
C ALA A 424 41.41 -40.33 27.47
N ARG A 425 41.24 -41.31 28.38
CA ARG A 425 40.48 -41.15 29.63
C ARG A 425 41.12 -40.14 30.58
N VAL A 426 42.44 -40.20 30.77
CA VAL A 426 43.19 -39.19 31.55
C VAL A 426 42.95 -37.79 30.98
N MET A 427 42.95 -37.65 29.66
CA MET A 427 42.71 -36.36 29.01
C MET A 427 41.23 -35.89 29.10
N TYR A 428 40.24 -36.79 29.07
CA TYR A 428 38.84 -36.44 29.37
C TYR A 428 38.67 -35.96 30.82
N ILE A 429 39.29 -36.66 31.79
CA ILE A 429 39.30 -36.25 33.19
C ILE A 429 40.03 -34.91 33.38
N CYS A 430 41.11 -34.67 32.63
CA CYS A 430 41.82 -33.39 32.59
C CYS A 430 40.88 -32.27 32.17
N SER A 431 40.26 -32.37 30.99
CA SER A 431 39.27 -31.41 30.47
C SER A 431 38.16 -31.13 31.50
N ALA A 432 37.49 -32.17 32.00
CA ALA A 432 36.42 -32.03 32.98
C ALA A 432 36.88 -31.41 34.31
N SER A 433 38.13 -31.65 34.73
CA SER A 433 38.71 -31.03 35.92
C SER A 433 39.01 -29.54 35.72
N LYS A 434 39.43 -29.12 34.51
CA LYS A 434 39.61 -27.68 34.19
C LYS A 434 38.28 -26.94 34.30
N THR A 435 37.27 -27.48 33.62
CA THR A 435 35.89 -26.96 33.64
C THR A 435 35.36 -26.88 35.06
N PHE A 436 35.50 -27.95 35.85
CA PHE A 436 35.10 -27.94 37.26
C PHE A 436 35.72 -26.78 38.05
N ILE A 437 37.04 -26.55 37.94
CA ILE A 437 37.74 -25.48 38.67
C ILE A 437 37.31 -24.09 38.17
N SER A 438 37.17 -23.92 36.86
CA SER A 438 36.71 -22.68 36.23
C SER A 438 35.29 -22.32 36.68
N GLU A 439 34.36 -23.25 36.53
CA GLU A 439 32.93 -23.04 36.81
C GLU A 439 32.65 -22.86 38.30
N ILE A 440 33.41 -23.49 39.21
CA ILE A 440 33.36 -23.20 40.65
C ILE A 440 33.67 -21.71 40.93
N SER A 441 34.63 -21.15 40.18
CA SER A 441 35.02 -19.74 40.32
C SER A 441 33.97 -18.81 39.68
N ALA A 442 33.45 -19.18 38.51
CA ALA A 442 32.38 -18.44 37.83
C ALA A 442 31.08 -18.41 38.67
N MET A 443 30.62 -19.56 39.16
CA MET A 443 29.46 -19.70 40.06
C MET A 443 29.57 -18.80 41.32
N LYS A 444 30.76 -18.69 41.92
CA LYS A 444 30.99 -17.85 43.10
C LYS A 444 30.93 -16.35 42.79
N ASN A 445 31.26 -15.96 41.57
CA ASN A 445 31.26 -14.57 41.11
C ASN A 445 29.95 -14.14 40.43
N ALA A 446 29.16 -15.10 39.94
CA ALA A 446 27.87 -14.87 39.29
C ALA A 446 26.89 -14.18 40.26
N ALA A 447 26.28 -13.09 39.80
CA ALA A 447 25.31 -12.32 40.59
C ALA A 447 23.87 -12.79 40.34
N ASP A 448 23.56 -13.26 39.12
CA ASP A 448 22.25 -13.79 38.80
C ASP A 448 22.08 -15.25 39.27
N THR A 449 20.87 -15.57 39.74
CA THR A 449 20.52 -16.91 40.22
C THR A 449 20.36 -17.89 39.05
N GLY A 450 19.87 -17.43 37.89
CA GLY A 450 19.75 -18.24 36.68
C GLY A 450 21.11 -18.58 36.05
N GLU A 451 22.07 -17.67 36.11
CA GLU A 451 23.49 -17.83 35.75
C GLU A 451 24.18 -18.82 36.70
N LYS A 452 24.07 -18.64 38.02
CA LYS A 452 24.56 -19.60 39.03
C LYS A 452 24.10 -21.04 38.77
N LEU A 453 22.80 -21.24 38.52
CA LEU A 453 22.26 -22.57 38.21
C LEU A 453 22.82 -23.15 36.90
N SER A 454 23.18 -22.30 35.93
CA SER A 454 23.85 -22.74 34.70
C SER A 454 25.23 -23.32 35.02
N HIS A 455 26.07 -22.58 35.76
CA HIS A 455 27.39 -23.05 36.19
C HIS A 455 27.31 -24.33 37.04
N ILE A 456 26.34 -24.40 37.96
CA ILE A 456 26.08 -25.60 38.78
C ILE A 456 25.77 -26.83 37.90
N SER A 457 25.00 -26.67 36.82
CA SER A 457 24.69 -27.75 35.87
C SER A 457 25.98 -28.24 35.18
N THR A 458 26.83 -27.33 34.71
CA THR A 458 28.13 -27.64 34.11
C THR A 458 29.07 -28.36 35.08
N ILE A 459 29.11 -27.93 36.35
CA ILE A 459 29.86 -28.57 37.43
C ILE A 459 29.38 -30.02 37.63
N LYS A 460 28.06 -30.26 37.75
CA LYS A 460 27.51 -31.61 37.90
C LYS A 460 27.81 -32.52 36.71
N ARG A 461 27.74 -32.00 35.47
CA ARG A 461 28.16 -32.73 34.26
C ARG A 461 29.65 -33.11 34.30
N SER A 462 30.50 -32.18 34.72
CA SER A 462 31.95 -32.41 34.84
C SER A 462 32.28 -33.51 35.86
N ILE A 463 31.65 -33.51 37.03
CA ILE A 463 31.78 -34.59 38.02
C ILE A 463 31.37 -35.95 37.42
N ASN A 464 30.24 -35.99 36.73
CA ASN A 464 29.73 -37.23 36.11
C ASN A 464 30.63 -37.72 34.96
N LYS A 465 31.26 -36.81 34.20
CA LYS A 465 32.27 -37.12 33.16
C LYS A 465 33.53 -37.73 33.81
N ILE A 466 34.05 -37.12 34.88
CA ILE A 466 35.15 -37.68 35.68
C ILE A 466 34.81 -39.08 36.21
N GLU A 467 33.62 -39.28 36.78
CA GLU A 467 33.19 -40.59 37.29
C GLU A 467 33.08 -41.66 36.19
N LYS A 468 32.51 -41.30 35.03
CA LYS A 468 32.36 -42.18 33.88
C LYS A 468 33.72 -42.61 33.34
N ASP A 469 34.61 -41.67 33.05
CA ASP A 469 35.90 -41.98 32.45
C ASP A 469 36.86 -42.67 33.42
N LYS A 470 36.79 -42.36 34.73
CA LYS A 470 37.53 -43.09 35.77
C LYS A 470 37.25 -44.60 35.75
N LYS A 471 35.99 -44.99 35.60
CA LYS A 471 35.56 -46.42 35.55
C LYS A 471 36.12 -47.16 34.33
N LEU A 472 36.65 -46.45 33.34
CA LEU A 472 37.19 -46.99 32.10
C LEU A 472 38.73 -46.97 32.05
N ILE A 473 39.41 -46.43 33.06
CA ILE A 473 40.88 -46.49 33.18
C ILE A 473 41.29 -47.86 33.71
N THR A 474 42.21 -48.54 33.03
CA THR A 474 42.73 -49.85 33.44
C THR A 474 44.02 -49.79 34.27
N ALA A 475 44.87 -48.79 34.04
CA ALA A 475 46.10 -48.57 34.80
C ALA A 475 45.80 -48.12 36.24
N GLY A 476 46.13 -48.95 37.23
CA GLY A 476 45.79 -48.73 38.64
C GLY A 476 46.26 -47.39 39.21
N ASP A 477 47.50 -46.99 38.93
CA ASP A 477 48.05 -45.71 39.41
C ASP A 477 47.32 -44.48 38.85
N LEU A 478 46.84 -44.54 37.60
CA LEU A 478 46.02 -43.49 37.00
C LEU A 478 44.60 -43.51 37.57
N GLN A 479 44.03 -44.69 37.78
CA GLN A 479 42.70 -44.88 38.38
C GLN A 479 42.65 -44.40 39.85
N ASP A 480 43.71 -44.58 40.62
CA ASP A 480 43.84 -44.10 42.00
C ASP A 480 43.87 -42.56 42.06
N LYS A 481 44.65 -41.92 41.17
CA LYS A 481 44.69 -40.45 41.08
C LYS A 481 43.36 -39.87 40.61
N ALA A 482 42.73 -40.48 39.60
CA ALA A 482 41.38 -40.14 39.17
C ALA A 482 40.32 -40.35 40.29
N THR A 483 40.52 -41.34 41.17
CA THR A 483 39.66 -41.56 42.35
C THR A 483 39.81 -40.43 43.37
N LYS A 484 41.03 -39.94 43.61
CA LYS A 484 41.25 -38.76 44.47
C LYS A 484 40.54 -37.53 43.89
N ILE A 485 40.75 -37.23 42.60
CA ILE A 485 40.08 -36.12 41.89
C ILE A 485 38.56 -36.19 42.07
N LEU A 486 37.95 -37.34 41.80
CA LEU A 486 36.50 -37.53 41.94
C LEU A 486 36.02 -37.34 43.39
N ASN A 487 36.75 -37.86 44.38
CA ASN A 487 36.37 -37.74 45.79
C ASN A 487 36.38 -36.28 46.26
N TYR A 488 37.36 -35.48 45.83
CA TYR A 488 37.40 -34.05 46.13
C TYR A 488 36.27 -33.29 45.41
N ALA A 489 36.01 -33.58 44.13
CA ALA A 489 34.92 -32.97 43.38
C ALA A 489 33.53 -33.27 43.99
N ARG A 490 33.29 -34.53 44.41
CA ARG A 490 32.08 -34.93 45.16
C ARG A 490 32.03 -34.31 46.57
N GLY A 491 33.18 -34.05 47.19
CA GLY A 491 33.28 -33.31 48.47
C GLY A 491 32.75 -31.88 48.32
N ILE A 492 33.26 -31.15 47.33
CA ILE A 492 32.84 -29.78 46.99
C ILE A 492 31.38 -29.74 46.54
N GLU A 493 30.92 -30.74 45.77
CA GLU A 493 29.50 -30.87 45.40
C GLU A 493 28.61 -30.87 46.65
N LYS A 494 28.96 -31.67 47.65
CA LYS A 494 28.17 -31.81 48.87
C LYS A 494 28.29 -30.60 49.80
N SER A 495 29.46 -29.95 49.90
CA SER A 495 29.67 -28.85 50.84
C SER A 495 29.25 -27.48 50.28
N GLU A 496 29.47 -27.24 48.99
CA GLU A 496 29.24 -25.94 48.36
C GLU A 496 28.05 -25.96 47.39
N ILE A 497 28.02 -26.93 46.45
CA ILE A 497 27.01 -26.93 45.37
C ILE A 497 25.61 -27.23 45.88
N ASP A 498 25.42 -28.34 46.59
CA ASP A 498 24.10 -28.70 47.13
C ASP A 498 23.64 -27.69 48.21
N THR A 499 24.57 -27.06 48.93
CA THR A 499 24.28 -25.94 49.86
C THR A 499 23.74 -24.72 49.11
N GLU A 500 24.36 -24.33 47.99
CA GLU A 500 23.92 -23.18 47.20
C GLU A 500 22.60 -23.46 46.47
N ILE A 501 22.40 -24.68 45.96
CA ILE A 501 21.08 -25.11 45.44
C ILE A 501 20.01 -24.96 46.53
N GLU A 502 20.28 -25.37 47.77
CA GLU A 502 19.32 -25.26 48.87
C GLU A 502 19.06 -23.80 49.30
N ASN A 503 20.07 -22.92 49.22
CA ASN A 503 19.89 -21.47 49.39
C ASN A 503 18.96 -20.90 48.30
N ILE A 504 19.16 -21.31 47.04
CA ILE A 504 18.33 -20.91 45.90
C ILE A 504 16.90 -21.43 46.08
N ARG A 505 16.69 -22.66 46.55
CA ARG A 505 15.35 -23.20 46.84
C ARG A 505 14.63 -22.44 47.96
N LYS A 506 15.33 -22.01 49.00
CA LYS A 506 14.75 -21.14 50.05
C LYS A 506 14.32 -19.79 49.49
N ASN A 507 15.13 -19.17 48.63
CA ASN A 507 14.76 -17.92 47.97
C ASN A 507 13.59 -18.12 46.99
N MET A 508 13.48 -19.30 46.36
CA MET A 508 12.38 -19.64 45.46
C MET A 508 11.01 -19.70 46.15
N GLU A 509 10.93 -19.93 47.46
CA GLU A 509 9.68 -19.79 48.23
C GLU A 509 9.08 -18.38 48.11
N ILE A 510 9.91 -17.34 47.97
CA ILE A 510 9.45 -15.95 47.78
C ILE A 510 8.81 -15.78 46.39
N TYR A 511 9.36 -16.43 45.36
CA TYR A 511 8.84 -16.35 43.98
C TYR A 511 7.52 -17.12 43.79
N LYS A 512 7.24 -18.16 44.60
CA LYS A 512 5.94 -18.90 44.57
C LYS A 512 4.70 -18.03 44.81
N GLU A 513 4.88 -16.84 45.37
CA GLU A 513 3.82 -15.87 45.65
C GLU A 513 3.96 -14.55 44.88
N LYS A 514 5.13 -14.27 44.28
CA LYS A 514 5.46 -12.97 43.68
C LYS A 514 5.89 -13.00 42.21
N ASP A 515 6.42 -14.10 41.72
CA ASP A 515 6.84 -14.25 40.32
C ASP A 515 6.73 -15.72 39.91
N TYR A 516 5.58 -16.10 39.36
CA TYR A 516 5.30 -17.48 38.97
C TYR A 516 6.21 -17.95 37.82
N LYS A 517 6.58 -17.05 36.91
CA LYS A 517 7.48 -17.32 35.77
C LYS A 517 8.91 -17.59 36.25
N GLN A 518 9.45 -16.76 37.12
CA GLN A 518 10.78 -16.96 37.71
C GLN A 518 10.81 -18.22 38.59
N CYS A 519 9.75 -18.49 39.37
CA CYS A 519 9.60 -19.75 40.09
C CYS A 519 9.68 -20.97 39.16
N ALA A 520 8.90 -20.98 38.08
CA ALA A 520 8.88 -22.08 37.10
C ALA A 520 10.24 -22.29 36.42
N VAL A 521 10.90 -21.20 35.98
CA VAL A 521 12.22 -21.27 35.33
C VAL A 521 13.30 -21.80 36.28
N LEU A 522 13.34 -21.32 37.53
CA LEU A 522 14.34 -21.77 38.51
C LEU A 522 14.12 -23.22 38.94
N SER A 523 12.87 -23.60 39.25
CA SER A 523 12.54 -24.99 39.63
C SER A 523 12.81 -25.98 38.48
N LYS A 524 12.53 -25.62 37.23
CA LYS A 524 12.90 -26.41 36.05
C LYS A 524 14.42 -26.61 35.95
N LYS A 525 15.22 -25.54 36.04
CA LYS A 525 16.70 -25.62 36.02
C LYS A 525 17.24 -26.54 37.13
N ILE A 526 16.69 -26.45 38.36
CA ILE A 526 17.08 -27.33 39.46
C ILE A 526 16.65 -28.79 39.19
N GLY A 527 15.48 -29.00 38.59
CA GLY A 527 15.02 -30.32 38.16
C GLY A 527 15.96 -30.97 37.14
N GLU A 528 16.38 -30.21 36.14
CA GLU A 528 17.37 -30.63 35.13
C GLU A 528 18.71 -31.04 35.76
N ILE A 529 19.21 -30.29 36.75
CA ILE A 529 20.44 -30.60 37.51
C ILE A 529 20.36 -31.97 38.22
N TYR A 530 19.18 -32.37 38.69
CA TYR A 530 18.96 -33.68 39.35
C TYR A 530 18.35 -34.74 38.42
N GLY A 531 18.11 -34.43 37.14
CA GLY A 531 17.47 -35.34 36.18
C GLY A 531 16.03 -35.74 36.51
N LYS A 532 15.28 -34.88 37.21
CA LYS A 532 13.88 -35.13 37.60
C LYS A 532 13.05 -33.84 37.66
N GLU A 533 11.80 -33.90 37.26
CA GLU A 533 10.87 -32.77 37.43
C GLU A 533 10.62 -32.49 38.92
N LEU A 534 10.55 -31.21 39.30
CA LEU A 534 10.23 -30.79 40.67
C LEU A 534 8.74 -30.48 40.80
N PRO A 535 8.04 -30.91 41.88
CA PRO A 535 6.65 -30.55 42.13
C PRO A 535 6.38 -29.04 42.10
N GLU A 536 7.34 -28.23 42.54
CA GLU A 536 7.29 -26.77 42.54
C GLU A 536 7.22 -26.18 41.12
N GLN A 537 7.81 -26.85 40.12
CA GLN A 537 7.78 -26.41 38.72
C GLN A 537 6.35 -26.44 38.19
N LYS A 538 5.72 -27.61 38.20
CA LYS A 538 4.35 -27.79 37.72
C LYS A 538 3.36 -26.86 38.43
N MET A 539 3.49 -26.70 39.75
CA MET A 539 2.66 -25.77 40.52
C MET A 539 2.82 -24.31 40.04
N CYS A 540 4.05 -23.84 39.80
CA CYS A 540 4.30 -22.48 39.33
C CYS A 540 3.92 -22.27 37.85
N GLU A 541 4.10 -23.27 36.99
CA GLU A 541 3.61 -23.25 35.60
C GLU A 541 2.07 -23.19 35.54
N GLU A 542 1.35 -24.00 36.33
CA GLU A 542 -0.11 -23.96 36.42
C GLU A 542 -0.63 -22.61 36.93
N LYS A 543 0.01 -22.03 37.95
CA LYS A 543 -0.31 -20.68 38.46
C LYS A 543 -0.06 -19.59 37.40
N TYR A 544 1.07 -19.66 36.68
CA TYR A 544 1.39 -18.72 35.61
C TYR A 544 0.36 -18.79 34.48
N ILE A 545 0.03 -19.98 33.99
CA ILE A 545 -0.98 -20.19 32.94
C ILE A 545 -2.34 -19.63 33.38
N LEU A 546 -2.75 -19.89 34.62
CA LEU A 546 -4.00 -19.36 35.19
C LEU A 546 -3.99 -17.82 35.26
N ALA A 547 -2.87 -17.21 35.69
CA ALA A 547 -2.72 -15.76 35.74
C ALA A 547 -2.84 -15.12 34.34
N ILE A 548 -2.09 -15.62 33.35
CA ILE A 548 -2.16 -15.14 31.97
C ILE A 548 -3.57 -15.34 31.38
N THR A 549 -4.21 -16.48 31.63
CA THR A 549 -5.59 -16.76 31.17
C THR A 549 -6.60 -15.76 31.77
N ASN A 550 -6.44 -15.39 33.04
CA ASN A 550 -7.30 -14.39 33.68
C ASN A 550 -7.01 -12.98 33.18
N ALA A 551 -5.74 -12.64 32.90
CA ALA A 551 -5.38 -11.37 32.29
C ALA A 551 -5.95 -11.23 30.87
N THR A 552 -5.97 -12.29 30.06
CA THR A 552 -6.59 -12.26 28.73
C THR A 552 -8.08 -11.91 28.80
N LYS A 553 -8.85 -12.53 29.72
CA LYS A 553 -10.27 -12.20 29.90
C LYS A 553 -10.49 -10.74 30.33
N LEU A 554 -9.67 -10.24 31.26
CA LEU A 554 -9.74 -8.85 31.70
C LEU A 554 -9.35 -7.86 30.58
N LYS A 555 -8.55 -8.27 29.61
CA LYS A 555 -8.24 -7.49 28.42
C LYS A 555 -9.42 -7.45 27.43
N ASP A 556 -10.16 -8.55 27.28
CA ASP A 556 -11.40 -8.55 26.50
C ASP A 556 -12.45 -7.61 27.14
N ASP A 557 -12.53 -7.60 28.48
CA ASP A 557 -13.34 -6.63 29.25
C ASP A 557 -12.82 -5.18 29.10
N GLU A 558 -11.50 -4.96 29.11
CA GLU A 558 -10.87 -3.64 28.85
C GLU A 558 -11.31 -3.07 27.50
N GLU A 559 -11.14 -3.85 26.43
CA GLU A 559 -11.43 -3.42 25.06
C GLU A 559 -12.89 -3.02 24.93
N LYS A 560 -13.80 -3.82 25.47
CA LYS A 560 -15.23 -3.51 25.52
C LYS A 560 -15.53 -2.21 26.26
N VAL A 561 -15.05 -2.06 27.51
CA VAL A 561 -15.29 -0.84 28.30
C VAL A 561 -14.65 0.39 27.64
N ARG A 562 -13.50 0.22 26.97
CA ARG A 562 -12.85 1.30 26.22
C ARG A 562 -13.64 1.69 24.97
N THR A 563 -14.21 0.74 24.24
CA THR A 563 -15.14 1.04 23.12
C THR A 563 -16.33 1.86 23.61
N GLU A 564 -16.94 1.50 24.75
CA GLU A 564 -18.06 2.25 25.31
C GLU A 564 -17.69 3.70 25.75
N ILE A 565 -16.45 3.93 26.21
CA ILE A 565 -15.91 5.28 26.44
C ILE A 565 -15.73 6.02 25.11
N ASP A 566 -15.17 5.35 24.10
CA ASP A 566 -14.82 5.93 22.82
C ASP A 566 -16.05 6.31 21.97
N GLU A 567 -17.14 5.55 22.04
CA GLU A 567 -18.43 5.87 21.40
C GLU A 567 -19.08 7.14 21.97
N ASN A 568 -18.82 7.46 23.24
CA ASN A 568 -19.41 8.60 23.94
C ASN A 568 -18.48 9.83 24.02
N THR A 569 -17.24 9.73 23.54
CA THR A 569 -16.23 10.79 23.66
C THR A 569 -15.38 10.97 22.40
N TYR A 570 -15.13 12.22 22.01
CA TYR A 570 -14.32 12.58 20.84
C TYR A 570 -12.91 13.03 21.24
N GLY A 571 -11.89 12.52 20.54
CA GLY A 571 -10.49 12.86 20.80
C GLY A 571 -10.11 14.26 20.30
N VAL A 572 -9.52 15.08 21.18
CA VAL A 572 -9.02 16.42 20.85
C VAL A 572 -7.65 16.62 21.50
N GLY A 573 -6.59 16.59 20.67
CA GLY A 573 -5.21 16.69 21.15
C GLY A 573 -4.83 15.49 22.03
N THR A 574 -4.37 15.74 23.26
CA THR A 574 -3.99 14.71 24.24
C THR A 574 -5.12 14.32 25.20
N GLY A 575 -6.37 14.75 24.93
CA GLY A 575 -7.52 14.47 25.79
C GLY A 575 -8.77 14.10 25.00
N ARG A 576 -9.84 13.75 25.72
CA ARG A 576 -11.15 13.44 25.15
C ARG A 576 -12.21 14.40 25.67
N ILE A 577 -13.20 14.72 24.83
CA ILE A 577 -14.34 15.58 25.15
C ILE A 577 -15.61 14.74 25.02
N ILE A 578 -16.55 14.85 25.96
CA ILE A 578 -17.84 14.17 25.87
C ILE A 578 -18.67 14.71 24.71
N LEU A 579 -19.24 13.80 23.91
CA LEU A 579 -20.15 14.15 22.79
C LEU A 579 -21.53 14.60 23.27
N ASN A 580 -22.07 13.94 24.30
CA ASN A 580 -23.36 14.26 24.90
C ASN A 580 -23.19 14.59 26.39
N PRO A 581 -23.22 15.87 26.82
CA PRO A 581 -23.02 16.26 28.22
C PRO A 581 -23.96 15.57 29.21
N PHE A 582 -25.14 15.13 28.79
CA PHE A 582 -26.08 14.40 29.64
C PHE A 582 -25.68 12.93 29.90
N ALA A 583 -24.65 12.42 29.21
CA ALA A 583 -24.08 11.09 29.43
C ALA A 583 -22.86 11.11 30.37
N TYR A 584 -22.56 12.23 31.03
CA TYR A 584 -21.38 12.39 31.89
C TYR A 584 -21.22 11.26 32.93
N ASP A 585 -22.25 11.00 33.73
CA ASP A 585 -22.20 9.99 34.80
C ASP A 585 -21.95 8.58 34.26
N TYR A 586 -22.50 8.27 33.09
CA TYR A 586 -22.28 7.00 32.39
C TYR A 586 -20.81 6.86 31.94
N VAL A 587 -20.28 7.90 31.29
CA VAL A 587 -18.89 7.91 30.81
C VAL A 587 -17.92 7.80 31.98
N VAL A 588 -18.12 8.55 33.06
CA VAL A 588 -17.25 8.47 34.25
C VAL A 588 -17.31 7.10 34.92
N ALA A 589 -18.49 6.47 35.01
CA ALA A 589 -18.61 5.11 35.54
C ALA A 589 -17.84 4.07 34.70
N ARG A 590 -17.75 4.24 33.38
CA ARG A 590 -16.90 3.40 32.51
C ARG A 590 -15.42 3.69 32.69
N TYR A 591 -15.03 4.95 32.94
CA TYR A 591 -13.67 5.27 33.36
C TYR A 591 -13.32 4.58 34.70
N ASP A 592 -14.19 4.60 35.71
CA ASP A 592 -14.00 3.89 37.00
C ASP A 592 -13.90 2.36 36.85
N GLU A 593 -14.62 1.78 35.89
CA GLU A 593 -14.59 0.36 35.58
C GLU A 593 -13.28 -0.04 34.90
N ASN A 594 -12.84 0.74 33.90
CA ASN A 594 -11.57 0.52 33.21
C ASN A 594 -10.36 0.73 34.15
N GLU A 595 -10.44 1.69 35.08
CA GLU A 595 -9.44 1.91 36.14
C GLU A 595 -9.22 0.64 36.99
N LYS A 596 -10.32 -0.01 37.42
CA LYS A 596 -10.26 -1.29 38.16
C LYS A 596 -9.74 -2.44 37.31
N ILE A 597 -10.08 -2.48 36.02
CA ILE A 597 -9.55 -3.50 35.08
C ILE A 597 -8.03 -3.36 34.96
N TYR A 598 -7.52 -2.14 34.75
CA TYR A 598 -6.08 -1.88 34.74
C TYR A 598 -5.40 -2.20 36.06
N GLU A 599 -5.94 -1.79 37.20
CA GLU A 599 -5.38 -2.19 38.51
C GLU A 599 -5.27 -3.71 38.67
N ASN A 600 -6.26 -4.47 38.21
CA ASN A 600 -6.27 -5.93 38.30
C ASN A 600 -5.28 -6.54 37.30
N LEU A 601 -5.19 -6.01 36.08
CA LEU A 601 -4.21 -6.43 35.08
C LEU A 601 -2.77 -6.20 35.57
N ILE A 602 -2.47 -5.03 36.17
CA ILE A 602 -1.17 -4.74 36.79
C ILE A 602 -0.84 -5.79 37.84
N LYS A 603 -1.74 -6.03 38.81
CA LYS A 603 -1.55 -7.02 39.88
C LYS A 603 -1.33 -8.45 39.35
N ILE A 604 -2.06 -8.84 38.30
CA ILE A 604 -1.96 -10.19 37.70
C ILE A 604 -0.66 -10.34 36.91
N TYR A 605 -0.28 -9.36 36.09
CA TYR A 605 0.96 -9.41 35.32
C TYR A 605 2.21 -9.32 36.21
N ASP A 606 2.19 -8.50 37.27
CA ASP A 606 3.28 -8.41 38.24
C ASP A 606 3.53 -9.75 38.92
N VAL A 607 2.49 -10.37 39.51
CA VAL A 607 2.60 -11.68 40.18
C VAL A 607 2.91 -12.84 39.20
N ALA A 608 2.52 -12.70 37.92
CA ALA A 608 2.90 -13.65 36.87
C ALA A 608 4.38 -13.54 36.47
N GLY A 609 5.07 -12.42 36.76
CA GLY A 609 6.44 -12.15 36.31
C GLY A 609 6.53 -11.40 34.96
N GLU A 610 5.43 -10.86 34.45
CA GLU A 610 5.37 -10.05 33.23
C GLU A 610 5.45 -8.55 33.53
N THR A 611 6.51 -8.15 34.24
CA THR A 611 6.73 -6.76 34.69
C THR A 611 6.76 -5.72 33.56
N GLY A 612 7.04 -6.14 32.32
CA GLY A 612 6.93 -5.29 31.13
C GLY A 612 5.48 -4.93 30.78
N GLU A 613 4.58 -5.92 30.79
CA GLU A 613 3.14 -5.71 30.59
C GLU A 613 2.54 -4.92 31.76
N ALA A 614 2.90 -5.25 33.00
CA ALA A 614 2.46 -4.49 34.18
C ALA A 614 2.73 -2.98 34.03
N LYS A 615 3.95 -2.60 33.61
CA LYS A 615 4.33 -1.19 33.34
C LYS A 615 3.57 -0.54 32.18
N ILE A 616 3.18 -1.32 31.16
CA ILE A 616 2.32 -0.82 30.08
C ILE A 616 0.95 -0.46 30.64
N TYR A 617 0.39 -1.30 31.52
CA TYR A 617 -0.91 -1.04 32.16
C TYR A 617 -0.84 0.05 33.25
N GLU A 618 0.26 0.19 33.99
CA GLU A 618 0.51 1.37 34.85
C GLU A 618 0.45 2.68 34.04
N LYS A 619 1.14 2.73 32.90
CA LYS A 619 1.10 3.90 32.02
C LYS A 619 -0.28 4.12 31.38
N LYS A 620 -1.02 3.05 31.05
CA LYS A 620 -2.41 3.15 30.60
C LYS A 620 -3.31 3.72 31.70
N LEU A 621 -3.12 3.31 32.95
CA LEU A 621 -3.85 3.78 34.13
C LEU A 621 -3.59 5.28 34.40
N ASP A 622 -2.33 5.73 34.36
CA ASP A 622 -1.99 7.15 34.48
C ASP A 622 -2.63 7.99 33.38
N ASN A 623 -2.57 7.52 32.12
CA ASN A 623 -3.21 8.19 30.99
C ASN A 623 -4.74 8.23 31.14
N LEU A 624 -5.36 7.12 31.57
CA LEU A 624 -6.80 7.02 31.79
C LEU A 624 -7.27 8.00 32.87
N ASN A 625 -6.52 8.11 33.97
CA ASN A 625 -6.81 9.06 35.04
C ASN A 625 -6.64 10.53 34.59
N SER A 626 -5.65 10.81 33.74
CA SER A 626 -5.50 12.12 33.09
C SER A 626 -6.66 12.45 32.15
N GLU A 627 -7.06 11.51 31.28
CA GLU A 627 -8.23 11.66 30.40
C GLU A 627 -9.52 11.91 31.19
N LYS A 628 -9.78 11.09 32.23
CA LYS A 628 -10.92 11.22 33.15
C LYS A 628 -10.98 12.61 33.79
N GLY A 629 -9.82 13.14 34.22
CA GLY A 629 -9.69 14.50 34.74
C GLY A 629 -10.00 15.59 33.70
N ILE A 630 -9.52 15.44 32.46
CA ILE A 630 -9.81 16.35 31.34
C ILE A 630 -11.32 16.34 31.01
N VAL A 631 -11.93 15.16 30.95
CA VAL A 631 -13.37 14.97 30.73
C VAL A 631 -14.19 15.68 31.82
N GLY A 632 -13.81 15.52 33.09
CA GLY A 632 -14.39 16.25 34.22
C GLY A 632 -14.29 17.78 34.09
N ALA A 633 -13.11 18.27 33.70
CA ALA A 633 -12.89 19.71 33.49
C ALA A 633 -13.75 20.28 32.36
N PHE A 634 -13.88 19.58 31.23
CA PHE A 634 -14.75 20.00 30.13
C PHE A 634 -16.23 20.06 30.52
N PHE A 635 -16.72 19.09 31.30
CA PHE A 635 -18.09 19.10 31.79
C PHE A 635 -18.36 20.30 32.72
N MET A 636 -17.43 20.62 33.63
CA MET A 636 -17.55 21.82 34.48
C MET A 636 -17.56 23.13 33.66
N ILE A 637 -16.72 23.24 32.62
CA ILE A 637 -16.70 24.40 31.72
C ILE A 637 -18.03 24.52 30.96
N TYR A 638 -18.57 23.42 30.44
CA TYR A 638 -19.87 23.41 29.76
C TYR A 638 -20.99 23.88 30.70
N GLY A 639 -21.04 23.35 31.94
CA GLY A 639 -21.99 23.80 32.95
C GLY A 639 -21.90 25.29 33.26
N ALA A 640 -20.67 25.83 33.39
CA ALA A 640 -20.45 27.25 33.59
C ALA A 640 -20.96 28.12 32.42
N ILE A 641 -20.77 27.68 31.17
CA ILE A 641 -21.27 28.37 29.97
C ILE A 641 -22.81 28.39 29.97
N VAL A 642 -23.46 27.26 30.27
CA VAL A 642 -24.94 27.17 30.35
C VAL A 642 -25.48 28.11 31.43
N ILE A 643 -24.84 28.15 32.61
CA ILE A 643 -25.19 29.07 33.70
C ILE A 643 -25.03 30.53 33.25
N LEU A 644 -23.94 30.90 32.57
CA LEU A 644 -23.74 32.26 32.06
C LEU A 644 -24.79 32.66 31.01
N ILE A 645 -25.19 31.74 30.13
CA ILE A 645 -26.28 31.97 29.17
C ILE A 645 -27.61 32.19 29.89
N LEU A 646 -27.95 31.36 30.89
CA LEU A 646 -29.16 31.52 31.69
C LEU A 646 -29.18 32.85 32.45
N ILE A 647 -28.07 33.24 33.09
CA ILE A 647 -27.92 34.55 33.75
C ILE A 647 -28.11 35.68 32.72
N GLY A 648 -27.53 35.55 31.53
CA GLY A 648 -27.70 36.54 30.45
C GLY A 648 -29.15 36.66 29.97
N ILE A 649 -29.88 35.56 29.85
CA ILE A 649 -31.32 35.56 29.52
C ILE A 649 -32.13 36.22 30.62
N VAL A 650 -31.91 35.85 31.89
CA VAL A 650 -32.61 36.46 33.04
C VAL A 650 -32.32 37.95 33.15
N ALA A 651 -31.07 38.37 33.00
CA ALA A 651 -30.69 39.78 32.99
C ALA A 651 -31.35 40.55 31.84
N ARG A 652 -31.43 39.95 30.64
CA ARG A 652 -32.11 40.57 29.49
C ARG A 652 -33.62 40.69 29.69
N ILE A 653 -34.26 39.69 30.29
CA ILE A 653 -35.68 39.75 30.68
C ILE A 653 -35.89 40.85 31.73
N PHE A 654 -35.02 40.94 32.73
CA PHE A 654 -35.12 41.97 33.76
C PHE A 654 -34.94 43.39 33.20
N ILE A 655 -33.95 43.61 32.33
CA ILE A 655 -33.74 44.90 31.63
C ILE A 655 -34.94 45.24 30.74
N GLY A 656 -35.46 44.29 29.97
CA GLY A 656 -36.65 44.51 29.14
C GLY A 656 -37.90 44.83 29.97
N TRP A 657 -38.05 44.19 31.13
CA TRP A 657 -39.14 44.48 32.07
C TRP A 657 -39.02 45.85 32.74
N THR A 658 -37.81 46.28 33.12
CA THR A 658 -37.60 47.63 33.68
C THR A 658 -37.78 48.72 32.63
N GLN A 659 -37.40 48.48 31.37
CA GLN A 659 -37.71 49.37 30.25
C GLN A 659 -39.23 49.48 30.03
N TYR A 660 -39.92 48.33 29.89
CA TYR A 660 -41.38 48.29 29.75
C TYR A 660 -42.11 49.03 30.89
N LYS A 661 -41.65 48.83 32.15
CA LYS A 661 -42.17 49.54 33.33
C LYS A 661 -42.02 51.06 33.22
N ARG A 662 -40.86 51.54 32.76
CA ARG A 662 -40.61 52.97 32.58
C ARG A 662 -41.48 53.55 31.46
N ASP A 663 -41.60 52.84 30.34
CA ASP A 663 -42.43 53.25 29.20
C ASP A 663 -43.94 53.23 29.55
N GLU A 664 -44.35 52.40 30.52
CA GLU A 664 -45.71 52.37 31.10
C GLU A 664 -45.96 53.58 32.04
N GLU A 665 -44.98 53.97 32.85
CA GLU A 665 -45.02 55.18 33.69
C GLU A 665 -45.01 56.48 32.86
N GLU A 666 -44.19 56.54 31.81
CA GLU A 666 -44.15 57.67 30.85
C GLU A 666 -45.51 57.84 30.13
N LYS A 667 -46.17 56.73 29.75
CA LYS A 667 -47.54 56.75 29.22
C LYS A 667 -48.58 57.25 30.21
N MET A 668 -48.46 56.95 31.51
CA MET A 668 -49.37 57.46 32.53
C MET A 668 -49.15 58.94 32.86
N LEU A 669 -47.97 59.49 32.57
CA LEU A 669 -47.67 60.92 32.66
C LEU A 669 -48.12 61.72 31.43
N GLY A 670 -48.65 61.06 30.40
CA GLY A 670 -49.31 61.69 29.26
C GLY A 670 -48.39 62.09 28.11
N ASP A 671 -47.14 61.62 28.09
CA ASP A 671 -46.22 61.86 26.97
C ASP A 671 -46.11 60.59 26.12
N VAL A 672 -46.75 60.60 24.95
CA VAL A 672 -46.78 59.44 24.03
C VAL A 672 -45.80 59.70 22.89
N VAL A 673 -44.56 59.24 23.07
CA VAL A 673 -43.61 59.09 21.96
C VAL A 673 -43.56 57.62 21.55
N TYR A 674 -44.21 57.30 20.43
CA TYR A 674 -43.95 56.05 19.72
C TYR A 674 -42.62 56.17 18.98
N GLY A 675 -41.62 55.37 19.40
CA GLY A 675 -40.34 55.16 18.72
C GLY A 675 -39.97 53.68 18.77
#